data_AF-A0AAV1PNN8-F1
#
_entry.id   AF-A0AAV1PNN8-F1
#
_cell.length_a   1.000
_cell.length_b   1.000
_cell.length_c   1.000
_cell.angle_alpha   90.00
_cell.angle_beta   90.00
_cell.angle_gamma   90.00
#
_symmetry.space_group_name_H-M   'P 1'
#
loop_
_entity.id
_entity.type
_entity.pdbx_description
1 polymer ?
#
loop_
_entity_poly.entity_id
_entity_poly.type
_entity_poly.pdbx_seq_one_letter_code
_entity_poly.pdbx_strand_id
1 'polypeptide(L)'
;MRSMSICVTACVRPQGTCGSRNLLCGVASQRALCLTAAGAVVDGKVEGRKAAAKVGSGVTKRGVNGRVRSFEDIPHTGRSGWINLVKFWREDRFRLLHKHMERTFNTIGPIYREHVGTQSSVNIMMPSDISELFRSEGLHPRRMTLQPWATHREIRQHSKGVFLKNGEEWRADRLLLNKEVMMSAAVKRFLPLLDEVSSDFSRMLRDRVEREGRGEEGRRSLTIDPSPDLFRFALEASGHVLYGERMGLFSSSPSLESQKFIWAVERMLATTPPLLYLPPRLLLRIGAPLWTQHAIAWDHIFSHAEASIQRGYRRLSSSRGQGSEDGAAGGLYPGVLGQLMEKGQLSLDLIKANITELMAGGVDTTAVPLQFALFELGRNPEVQESVRQQVRASWAQAGGDPHKALQGAPLLKGTIKEILRLYPVGITVQRCPIRDIVLQNYHIPAGTMVQACLYPLGRSAKVFEDPQRFDPGRWRSKRDEDQRGEGTAFRSLAFGFGARQCVGRRIAENEMQLLLMHILLSFRLSVPSSEDIKTKYTLILHIVMAHFKLAHLSCCMQCAPNGVRGWRDEWEAVGTGARIRRYSEVMTLPDSFIQRQQLDASMADTFLEHLCLLDIDQEPITARNTSIICTIGPASRSIPKLHEMIKAGMNIARLNFSHGSHEYHGETIKNVREAVQTINSDPLYYRPVAIALDTKGPEIRTGLVKGKVEEEAELEKGSHVRVVTAESDKDKTDGKIIWVDYPNLPEVLKKGDKMFIDDGLIGLKVLETGADWVDTVVEAGGLLCSRKGVNLPGCDLIGLKAVSERDEADLRFGVAQGIDMVFASFIRSAQDVKDVRRALGAHGRDIKVISKVESRQGVQNFEEVLAESDGVMVARGDLGIEIPAEKVFIAQKMMIGRCNSAGKPVICATQMLESMVAHPRPTRAESSDVANAVLDGADCVMLSGETAKGLFPVKAVAMMHSICREAEAAIFHQQLFEELRRLTPLSSDPTEVTAIGAVESSFKCCAGAIIVLTSSGRAAHLLSRYRPRCPIIAVTRTPQVARQSQLLRGVFPVLFHPLPAPVWADDVDNRVNFGMDIGKARGFFKTGDMVIVVTGWIPGSGHTNIMRAVSVP
;
A
#
# COMPACT_ATOMS: atom_id res chain seq x y z
N MET A 1 19.67 -8.92 16.01
CA MET A 1 18.99 -10.19 15.67
C MET A 1 18.96 -10.29 14.16
N ARG A 2 19.61 -11.31 13.57
CA ARG A 2 19.65 -11.50 12.11
C ARG A 2 18.30 -12.08 11.65
N SER A 3 17.70 -11.53 10.59
CA SER A 3 16.55 -12.18 9.95
C SER A 3 16.97 -13.53 9.37
N MET A 4 16.02 -14.43 9.22
CA MET A 4 16.26 -15.73 8.61
C MET A 4 16.45 -15.57 7.10
N SER A 5 17.70 -15.51 6.67
CA SER A 5 18.08 -15.46 5.26
C SER A 5 18.63 -16.82 4.82
N ILE A 6 18.35 -17.21 3.58
CA ILE A 6 18.88 -18.43 2.96
C ILE A 6 19.73 -18.00 1.78
N CYS A 7 20.96 -18.51 1.73
CA CYS A 7 21.83 -18.35 0.58
C CYS A 7 21.55 -19.48 -0.41
N VAL A 8 21.08 -19.11 -1.60
CA VAL A 8 20.84 -20.01 -2.73
C VAL A 8 21.98 -19.89 -3.73
N THR A 9 22.59 -21.01 -4.11
CA THR A 9 23.68 -21.07 -5.10
C THR A 9 23.22 -21.84 -6.33
N ALA A 10 23.22 -21.20 -7.49
CA ALA A 10 22.82 -21.84 -8.74
C ALA A 10 23.84 -22.91 -9.17
N CYS A 11 23.35 -24.09 -9.55
CA CYS A 11 24.19 -25.14 -10.11
C CYS A 11 24.34 -24.92 -11.62
N VAL A 12 25.49 -24.44 -12.09
CA VAL A 12 25.76 -24.30 -13.53
C VAL A 12 25.87 -25.68 -14.19
N ARG A 13 25.08 -25.90 -15.26
CA ARG A 13 25.39 -26.92 -16.27
C ARG A 13 26.46 -26.33 -17.20
N PRO A 14 27.51 -27.07 -17.57
CA PRO A 14 28.39 -26.61 -18.64
C PRO A 14 27.55 -26.50 -19.92
N GLN A 15 27.43 -25.30 -20.48
CA GLN A 15 26.97 -25.14 -21.84
C GLN A 15 28.14 -25.52 -22.76
N GLY A 16 28.00 -26.65 -23.47
CA GLY A 16 28.86 -27.01 -24.59
C GLY A 16 28.05 -26.92 -25.88
N THR A 17 28.38 -25.95 -26.73
CA THR A 17 28.00 -25.94 -28.15
C THR A 17 28.81 -26.98 -28.93
N CYS A 18 28.12 -27.70 -29.82
CA CYS A 18 28.52 -28.02 -31.21
C CYS A 18 28.34 -29.50 -31.60
N GLY A 19 27.62 -29.72 -32.70
CA GLY A 19 28.13 -30.49 -33.83
C GLY A 19 28.05 -32.01 -33.76
N SER A 20 27.24 -32.58 -34.65
CA SER A 20 27.37 -33.94 -35.17
C SER A 20 28.81 -34.27 -35.57
N ARG A 21 29.39 -35.37 -35.03
CA ARG A 21 30.37 -36.23 -35.71
C ARG A 21 30.54 -37.56 -34.97
N ASN A 22 30.30 -38.65 -35.70
CA ASN A 22 30.72 -40.01 -35.35
C ASN A 22 32.26 -40.09 -35.31
N LEU A 23 32.84 -40.80 -34.32
CA LEU A 23 34.03 -41.65 -34.49
C LEU A 23 34.34 -42.49 -33.22
N LEU A 24 34.13 -43.80 -33.38
CA LEU A 24 34.88 -44.99 -32.94
C LEU A 24 35.84 -44.97 -31.72
N CYS A 25 35.61 -45.99 -30.87
CA CYS A 25 36.53 -46.91 -30.17
C CYS A 25 37.82 -46.43 -29.46
N GLY A 26 37.93 -46.84 -28.19
CA GLY A 26 39.19 -47.01 -27.46
C GLY A 26 38.97 -47.78 -26.15
N VAL A 27 39.23 -49.09 -26.19
CA VAL A 27 39.18 -50.03 -25.06
C VAL A 27 40.39 -49.82 -24.15
N ALA A 28 40.19 -49.81 -22.82
CA ALA A 28 41.19 -50.32 -21.88
C ALA A 28 40.52 -50.85 -20.60
N SER A 29 40.69 -52.15 -20.40
CA SER A 29 40.27 -52.97 -19.26
C SER A 29 41.10 -52.67 -18.02
N GLN A 30 40.51 -52.75 -16.81
CA GLN A 30 41.17 -53.49 -15.73
C GLN A 30 40.16 -54.10 -14.75
N ARG A 31 40.55 -55.28 -14.26
CA ARG A 31 39.75 -56.41 -13.81
C ARG A 31 39.17 -56.27 -12.41
N ALA A 32 38.10 -57.04 -12.22
CA ALA A 32 37.47 -57.39 -10.96
C ALA A 32 38.38 -58.14 -9.99
N LEU A 33 38.02 -58.11 -8.70
CA LEU A 33 38.18 -59.22 -7.77
C LEU A 33 37.15 -59.11 -6.65
N CYS A 34 36.11 -59.96 -6.75
CA CYS A 34 35.33 -60.44 -5.62
C CYS A 34 36.16 -61.48 -4.88
N LEU A 35 36.16 -61.43 -3.54
CA LEU A 35 36.47 -62.56 -2.68
C LEU A 35 35.49 -62.57 -1.51
N THR A 36 34.57 -63.53 -1.56
CA THR A 36 33.81 -64.04 -0.42
C THR A 36 34.68 -65.03 0.35
N ALA A 37 34.68 -64.96 1.68
CA ALA A 37 34.98 -66.11 2.53
C ALA A 37 34.22 -66.00 3.86
N ALA A 38 33.55 -67.09 4.20
CA ALA A 38 32.86 -67.33 5.46
C ALA A 38 33.83 -67.85 6.54
N GLY A 39 33.44 -67.70 7.80
CA GLY A 39 33.75 -68.71 8.83
C GLY A 39 34.43 -68.25 10.11
N ALA A 40 33.81 -68.68 11.21
CA ALA A 40 34.38 -69.12 12.49
C ALA A 40 34.41 -68.15 13.70
N VAL A 41 33.63 -68.60 14.68
CA VAL A 41 33.56 -68.32 16.12
C VAL A 41 34.89 -68.61 16.82
N VAL A 42 35.31 -67.77 17.78
CA VAL A 42 35.97 -68.20 19.03
C VAL A 42 35.59 -67.25 20.17
N ASP A 43 35.28 -67.89 21.30
CA ASP A 43 34.93 -67.41 22.63
C ASP A 43 35.84 -66.35 23.27
N GLY A 44 35.22 -65.51 24.08
CA GLY A 44 35.86 -64.70 25.12
C GLY A 44 34.90 -64.54 26.32
N LYS A 45 34.85 -65.55 27.18
CA LYS A 45 34.16 -65.55 28.47
C LYS A 45 35.14 -65.07 29.56
N VAL A 46 34.78 -64.02 30.31
CA VAL A 46 35.09 -63.92 31.75
C VAL A 46 33.91 -63.27 32.47
N GLU A 47 33.53 -63.91 33.57
CA GLU A 47 32.34 -63.78 34.42
C GLU A 47 32.37 -62.52 35.31
N GLY A 48 31.24 -61.86 35.55
CA GLY A 48 30.45 -61.97 36.79
C GLY A 48 30.37 -60.57 37.45
N ARG A 49 29.27 -60.05 38.01
CA ARG A 49 28.11 -60.64 38.69
C ARG A 49 26.88 -59.72 38.58
N LYS A 50 25.73 -60.38 38.37
CA LYS A 50 24.42 -60.24 39.05
C LYS A 50 23.83 -58.83 39.31
N ALA A 51 22.75 -58.53 38.61
CA ALA A 51 21.40 -58.80 39.13
C ALA A 51 20.40 -58.94 37.96
N ALA A 52 19.75 -60.11 37.89
CA ALA A 52 18.71 -60.41 36.93
C ALA A 52 17.35 -60.41 37.64
N ALA A 53 16.32 -59.89 36.97
CA ALA A 53 14.98 -60.46 37.03
C ALA A 53 14.28 -60.20 35.69
N LYS A 54 14.16 -61.27 34.89
CA LYS A 54 13.20 -61.43 33.79
C LYS A 54 11.78 -61.31 34.34
N VAL A 55 10.87 -60.71 33.57
CA VAL A 55 9.52 -61.28 33.35
C VAL A 55 9.12 -61.03 31.90
N GLY A 56 8.73 -62.12 31.23
CA GLY A 56 8.25 -62.12 29.85
C GLY A 56 6.74 -61.89 29.72
N SER A 57 6.34 -61.70 28.47
CA SER A 57 5.01 -61.87 27.86
C SER A 57 3.78 -61.91 28.77
N GLY A 58 2.99 -60.86 28.68
CA GLY A 58 1.62 -60.80 29.14
C GLY A 58 1.20 -59.35 29.22
N VAL A 59 0.51 -58.83 28.21
CA VAL A 59 -0.30 -57.62 28.42
C VAL A 59 -1.55 -58.07 29.19
N THR A 60 -1.33 -58.44 30.44
CA THR A 60 -2.34 -58.41 31.49
C THR A 60 -2.89 -56.99 31.52
N LYS A 61 -4.23 -56.88 31.44
CA LYS A 61 -4.97 -55.76 32.03
C LYS A 61 -4.33 -55.44 33.37
N ARG A 62 -3.58 -54.34 33.47
CA ARG A 62 -3.19 -53.77 34.77
C ARG A 62 -4.40 -53.04 35.35
N GLY A 63 -5.35 -53.83 35.81
CA GLY A 63 -6.08 -53.53 37.03
C GLY A 63 -5.33 -54.23 38.16
N VAL A 64 -4.71 -53.46 39.04
CA VAL A 64 -4.49 -53.87 40.43
C VAL A 64 -5.16 -52.79 41.26
N ASN A 65 -6.37 -53.09 41.74
CA ASN A 65 -7.15 -52.39 42.77
C ASN A 65 -7.45 -50.88 42.66
N GLY A 66 -7.13 -50.20 41.55
CA GLY A 66 -7.51 -48.80 41.36
C GLY A 66 -8.82 -48.67 40.59
N ARG A 67 -9.87 -48.13 41.21
CA ARG A 67 -11.01 -47.57 40.47
C ARG A 67 -10.46 -46.65 39.35
N VAL A 68 -11.00 -46.75 38.13
CA VAL A 68 -10.72 -45.76 37.07
C VAL A 68 -10.91 -44.38 37.69
N ARG A 69 -9.91 -43.52 37.58
CA ARG A 69 -9.94 -42.21 38.23
C ARG A 69 -11.00 -41.34 37.55
N SER A 70 -11.65 -40.49 38.35
CA SER A 70 -12.71 -39.61 37.84
C SER A 70 -12.15 -38.58 36.86
N PHE A 71 -13.02 -37.96 36.07
CA PHE A 71 -12.65 -36.87 35.17
C PHE A 71 -12.05 -35.68 35.94
N GLU A 72 -12.54 -35.45 37.16
CA GLU A 72 -12.12 -34.39 38.07
C GLU A 72 -10.67 -34.57 38.55
N ASP A 73 -10.21 -35.83 38.65
CA ASP A 73 -8.88 -36.20 39.11
C ASP A 73 -7.77 -35.91 38.08
N ILE A 74 -8.13 -35.61 36.83
CA ILE A 74 -7.14 -35.28 35.79
C ILE A 74 -6.43 -33.99 36.20
N PRO A 75 -5.07 -33.98 36.24
CA PRO A 75 -4.29 -32.80 36.58
C PRO A 75 -4.68 -31.60 35.70
N HIS A 76 -4.73 -30.40 36.27
CA HIS A 76 -5.27 -29.24 35.56
C HIS A 76 -4.44 -27.96 35.74
N THR A 77 -4.47 -27.05 34.75
CA THR A 77 -3.74 -25.77 34.80
C THR A 77 -4.40 -24.70 35.68
N GLY A 78 -5.60 -24.96 36.20
CA GLY A 78 -6.34 -24.09 37.12
C GLY A 78 -7.86 -24.28 36.99
N ARG A 79 -8.63 -23.94 38.03
CA ARG A 79 -10.10 -24.13 38.03
C ARG A 79 -10.89 -22.99 37.38
N SER A 80 -10.33 -21.78 37.31
CA SER A 80 -11.02 -20.60 36.74
C SER A 80 -10.54 -20.30 35.32
N GLY A 81 -11.43 -20.49 34.34
CA GLY A 81 -11.15 -20.21 32.93
C GLY A 81 -10.82 -18.76 32.66
N TRP A 82 -11.50 -17.83 33.33
CA TRP A 82 -11.28 -16.39 33.17
C TRP A 82 -9.95 -15.91 33.75
N ILE A 83 -9.54 -16.43 34.91
CA ILE A 83 -8.22 -16.12 35.47
C ILE A 83 -7.11 -16.65 34.55
N ASN A 84 -7.29 -17.85 34.00
CA ASN A 84 -6.35 -18.39 33.03
C ASN A 84 -6.33 -17.57 31.73
N LEU A 85 -7.48 -17.08 31.27
CA LEU A 85 -7.55 -16.19 30.10
C LEU A 85 -6.73 -14.92 30.34
N VAL A 86 -6.89 -14.25 31.48
CA VAL A 86 -6.09 -13.06 31.84
C VAL A 86 -4.60 -13.38 31.88
N LYS A 87 -4.19 -14.52 32.44
CA LYS A 87 -2.79 -14.97 32.43
C LYS A 87 -2.26 -15.17 31.02
N PHE A 88 -3.06 -15.76 30.13
CA PHE A 88 -2.69 -15.97 28.74
C PHE A 88 -2.43 -14.66 28.01
N TRP A 89 -3.23 -13.62 28.27
CA TRP A 89 -3.04 -12.27 27.74
C TRP A 89 -1.79 -11.59 28.34
N ARG A 90 -1.64 -11.59 29.67
CA ARG A 90 -0.54 -10.91 30.37
C ARG A 90 0.84 -11.45 29.98
N GLU A 91 0.94 -12.76 29.73
CA GLU A 91 2.21 -13.45 29.48
C GLU A 91 2.42 -13.81 28.00
N ASP A 92 1.62 -13.22 27.10
CA ASP A 92 1.65 -13.46 25.64
C ASP A 92 1.60 -14.96 25.26
N ARG A 93 0.89 -15.77 26.06
CA ARG A 93 0.85 -17.22 25.88
C ARG A 93 0.12 -17.64 24.61
N PHE A 94 -0.75 -16.80 24.05
CA PHE A 94 -1.37 -17.08 22.75
C PHE A 94 -0.34 -17.19 21.63
N ARG A 95 0.64 -16.27 21.59
CA ARG A 95 1.74 -16.33 20.62
C ARG A 95 2.76 -17.42 20.93
N LEU A 96 2.81 -17.90 22.16
CA LEU A 96 3.72 -18.96 22.60
C LEU A 96 3.00 -20.26 22.98
N LEU A 97 1.81 -20.52 22.41
CA LEU A 97 0.94 -21.61 22.85
C LEU A 97 1.63 -22.98 22.77
N HIS A 98 2.38 -23.22 21.70
CA HIS A 98 3.17 -24.44 21.52
C HIS A 98 4.22 -24.65 22.62
N LYS A 99 4.87 -23.57 23.10
CA LYS A 99 5.81 -23.62 24.24
C LYS A 99 5.09 -23.77 25.58
N HIS A 100 3.93 -23.13 25.74
CA HIS A 100 3.09 -23.33 26.92
C HIS A 100 2.68 -24.80 27.06
N MET A 101 2.26 -25.44 25.97
CA MET A 101 1.89 -26.86 25.96
C MET A 101 3.10 -27.76 26.29
N GLU A 102 4.25 -27.52 25.66
CA GLU A 102 5.50 -28.26 25.94
C GLU A 102 5.89 -28.17 27.42
N ARG A 103 5.91 -26.95 27.99
CA ARG A 103 6.17 -26.74 29.42
C ARG A 103 5.13 -27.43 30.30
N THR A 104 3.87 -27.41 29.91
CA THR A 104 2.77 -27.99 30.69
C THR A 104 2.85 -29.51 30.72
N PHE A 105 3.14 -30.18 29.59
CA PHE A 105 3.37 -31.63 29.60
C PHE A 105 4.61 -32.03 30.41
N ASN A 106 5.66 -31.20 30.39
CA ASN A 106 6.88 -31.44 31.17
C ASN A 106 6.66 -31.25 32.68
N THR A 107 5.70 -30.43 33.09
CA THR A 107 5.45 -30.11 34.52
C THR A 107 4.30 -30.90 35.12
N ILE A 108 3.19 -31.07 34.40
CA ILE A 108 1.94 -31.67 34.90
C ILE A 108 1.84 -33.17 34.57
N GLY A 109 2.45 -33.61 33.47
CA GLY A 109 2.44 -35.01 33.03
C GLY A 109 1.79 -35.23 31.66
N PRO A 110 1.63 -36.49 31.22
CA PRO A 110 1.27 -36.86 29.84
C PRO A 110 -0.19 -36.58 29.45
N ILE A 111 -1.04 -36.24 30.43
CA ILE A 111 -2.44 -35.83 30.26
C ILE A 111 -2.74 -34.68 31.23
N TYR A 112 -3.46 -33.66 30.77
CA TYR A 112 -3.95 -32.59 31.64
C TYR A 112 -5.22 -31.94 31.10
N ARG A 113 -6.01 -31.34 32.00
CA ARG A 113 -7.13 -30.46 31.66
C ARG A 113 -6.69 -29.01 31.60
N GLU A 114 -7.17 -28.30 30.59
CA GLU A 114 -6.98 -26.87 30.46
C GLU A 114 -8.32 -26.18 30.28
N HIS A 115 -8.54 -25.17 31.11
CA HIS A 115 -9.73 -24.32 31.04
C HIS A 115 -9.29 -22.87 30.86
N VAL A 116 -9.63 -22.29 29.71
CA VAL A 116 -9.24 -20.92 29.32
C VAL A 116 -10.46 -20.24 28.71
N GLY A 117 -10.91 -19.15 29.32
CA GLY A 117 -12.11 -18.42 28.91
C GLY A 117 -13.32 -19.35 28.77
N THR A 118 -13.91 -19.38 27.58
CA THR A 118 -15.07 -20.24 27.25
C THR A 118 -14.72 -21.67 26.86
N GLN A 119 -13.43 -22.03 26.77
CA GLN A 119 -12.98 -23.34 26.29
C GLN A 119 -12.50 -24.22 27.44
N SER A 120 -12.83 -25.52 27.36
CA SER A 120 -12.30 -26.56 28.23
C SER A 120 -11.83 -27.73 27.39
N SER A 121 -10.61 -28.21 27.61
CA SER A 121 -10.04 -29.33 26.88
C SER A 121 -9.26 -30.30 27.75
N VAL A 122 -9.16 -31.55 27.28
CA VAL A 122 -8.19 -32.54 27.75
C VAL A 122 -7.07 -32.61 26.73
N ASN A 123 -5.84 -32.37 27.16
CA ASN A 123 -4.65 -32.36 26.31
C ASN A 123 -3.87 -33.66 26.48
N ILE A 124 -3.54 -34.32 25.37
CA ILE A 124 -2.78 -35.57 25.31
C ILE A 124 -1.66 -35.46 24.27
N MET A 125 -0.59 -36.24 24.44
CA MET A 125 0.50 -36.30 23.46
C MET A 125 0.98 -37.71 23.09
N MET A 126 0.56 -38.75 23.81
CA MET A 126 1.07 -40.11 23.59
C MET A 126 0.33 -40.81 22.45
N PRO A 127 1.02 -41.51 21.53
CA PRO A 127 0.38 -42.21 20.41
C PRO A 127 -0.69 -43.23 20.82
N SER A 128 -0.54 -43.88 21.98
CA SER A 128 -1.52 -44.84 22.51
C SER A 128 -2.85 -44.17 22.86
N ASP A 129 -2.81 -43.01 23.52
CA ASP A 129 -4.00 -42.25 23.90
C ASP A 129 -4.70 -41.66 22.67
N ILE A 130 -3.90 -41.23 21.70
CA ILE A 130 -4.42 -40.73 20.42
C ILE A 130 -5.09 -41.88 19.65
N SER A 131 -4.49 -43.07 19.62
CA SER A 131 -5.11 -44.25 19.00
C SER A 131 -6.48 -44.54 19.60
N GLU A 132 -6.59 -44.54 20.94
CA GLU A 132 -7.86 -44.77 21.63
C GLU A 132 -8.89 -43.67 21.36
N LEU A 133 -8.47 -42.39 21.37
CA LEU A 133 -9.32 -41.26 21.00
C LEU A 133 -9.89 -41.43 19.59
N PHE A 134 -9.07 -41.82 18.61
CA PHE A 134 -9.53 -41.98 17.23
C PHE A 134 -10.40 -43.23 17.04
N ARG A 135 -10.19 -44.31 17.80
CA ARG A 135 -11.09 -45.49 17.80
C ARG A 135 -12.47 -45.17 18.36
N SER A 136 -12.56 -44.16 19.22
CA SER A 136 -13.82 -43.67 19.76
C SER A 136 -14.64 -42.86 18.75
N GLU A 137 -14.10 -42.59 17.54
CA GLU A 137 -14.82 -41.86 16.50
C GLU A 137 -15.92 -42.75 15.89
N GLY A 138 -17.13 -42.20 15.80
CA GLY A 138 -18.23 -42.83 15.06
C GLY A 138 -18.23 -42.45 13.57
N LEU A 139 -19.38 -42.66 12.93
CA LEU A 139 -19.62 -42.30 11.53
C LEU A 139 -19.47 -40.79 11.24
N HIS A 140 -19.70 -39.96 12.27
CA HIS A 140 -19.73 -38.50 12.22
C HIS A 140 -18.74 -37.89 13.25
N PRO A 141 -17.42 -38.03 13.05
CA PRO A 141 -16.44 -37.48 13.98
C PRO A 141 -16.62 -35.97 14.15
N ARG A 142 -16.69 -35.52 15.41
CA ARG A 142 -16.89 -34.11 15.79
C ARG A 142 -15.57 -33.45 16.21
N ARG A 143 -15.45 -32.16 15.92
CA ARG A 143 -14.35 -31.29 16.38
C ARG A 143 -14.89 -29.92 16.78
N MET A 144 -14.04 -29.12 17.43
CA MET A 144 -14.34 -27.72 17.72
C MET A 144 -14.66 -26.95 16.44
N THR A 145 -15.79 -26.25 16.43
CA THR A 145 -16.08 -25.23 15.43
C THR A 145 -15.32 -23.96 15.79
N LEU A 146 -14.61 -23.35 14.83
CA LEU A 146 -14.01 -22.03 15.04
C LEU A 146 -15.12 -20.98 15.12
N GLN A 147 -15.59 -20.73 16.34
CA GLN A 147 -16.73 -19.84 16.60
C GLN A 147 -16.57 -18.44 16.00
N PRO A 148 -15.39 -17.78 16.02
CA PRO A 148 -15.23 -16.48 15.39
C PRO A 148 -15.53 -16.51 13.88
N TRP A 149 -15.10 -17.58 13.20
CA TRP A 149 -15.35 -17.74 11.77
C TRP A 149 -16.82 -18.01 11.53
N ALA A 150 -17.42 -18.96 12.25
CA ALA A 150 -18.84 -19.29 12.13
C ALA A 150 -19.75 -18.07 12.38
N THR A 151 -19.41 -17.25 13.38
CA THR A 151 -20.12 -16.00 13.70
C THR A 151 -20.04 -15.00 12.55
N HIS A 152 -18.89 -14.88 11.88
CA HIS A 152 -18.78 -14.04 10.69
C HIS A 152 -19.71 -14.51 9.57
N ARG A 153 -19.81 -15.83 9.33
CA ARG A 153 -20.69 -16.39 8.28
C ARG A 153 -22.16 -16.13 8.61
N GLU A 154 -22.53 -16.25 9.88
CA GLU A 154 -23.89 -15.96 10.35
C GLU A 154 -24.26 -14.48 10.14
N ILE A 155 -23.36 -13.56 10.49
CA ILE A 155 -23.60 -12.11 10.34
C ILE A 155 -23.66 -11.68 8.88
N ARG A 156 -22.78 -12.23 8.03
CA ARG A 156 -22.72 -11.92 6.60
C ARG A 156 -23.69 -12.76 5.76
N GLN A 157 -24.47 -13.65 6.39
CA GLN A 157 -25.36 -14.60 5.71
C GLN A 157 -24.65 -15.45 4.64
N HIS A 158 -23.38 -15.77 4.87
CA HIS A 158 -22.62 -16.67 4.00
C HIS A 158 -22.83 -18.13 4.40
N SER A 159 -22.82 -19.03 3.42
CA SER A 159 -22.80 -20.47 3.67
C SER A 159 -21.52 -20.89 4.41
N LYS A 160 -21.63 -21.87 5.30
CA LYS A 160 -20.49 -22.49 6.01
C LYS A 160 -19.86 -23.56 5.14
N GLY A 161 -18.55 -23.55 4.95
CA GLY A 161 -17.86 -24.65 4.27
C GLY A 161 -17.64 -25.85 5.20
N VAL A 162 -17.13 -26.94 4.63
CA VAL A 162 -16.89 -28.22 5.31
C VAL A 162 -15.97 -28.08 6.52
N PHE A 163 -15.15 -27.02 6.59
CA PHE A 163 -14.27 -26.79 7.73
C PHE A 163 -15.08 -26.42 8.99
N LEU A 164 -16.18 -25.67 8.86
CA LEU A 164 -16.98 -25.19 9.98
C LEU A 164 -18.12 -26.14 10.36
N LYS A 165 -18.42 -27.13 9.52
CA LYS A 165 -19.52 -28.10 9.71
C LYS A 165 -19.15 -29.29 10.63
N ASN A 166 -20.19 -29.86 11.24
CA ASN A 166 -20.16 -31.11 12.01
C ASN A 166 -21.36 -32.01 11.62
N GLY A 167 -21.39 -33.26 12.07
CA GLY A 167 -22.55 -34.14 11.88
C GLY A 167 -22.75 -34.62 10.43
N GLU A 168 -24.02 -34.81 10.05
CA GLU A 168 -24.42 -35.32 8.73
C GLU A 168 -24.12 -34.33 7.61
N GLU A 169 -24.37 -33.03 7.83
CA GLU A 169 -24.07 -31.96 6.86
C GLU A 169 -22.58 -31.93 6.50
N TRP A 170 -21.70 -32.11 7.49
CA TRP A 170 -20.27 -32.22 7.23
C TRP A 170 -19.94 -33.44 6.37
N ARG A 171 -20.54 -34.60 6.68
CA ARG A 171 -20.25 -35.86 5.98
C ARG A 171 -20.69 -35.80 4.53
N ALA A 172 -21.86 -35.22 4.25
CA ALA A 172 -22.39 -35.04 2.90
C ALA A 172 -21.41 -34.24 2.01
N ASP A 173 -21.03 -33.03 2.46
CA ASP A 173 -20.07 -32.18 1.74
C ASP A 173 -18.69 -32.85 1.62
N ARG A 174 -18.21 -33.48 2.70
CA ARG A 174 -16.89 -34.11 2.75
C ARG A 174 -16.74 -35.23 1.72
N LEU A 175 -17.77 -36.06 1.54
CA LEU A 175 -17.75 -37.17 0.58
C LEU A 175 -17.65 -36.67 -0.86
N LEU A 176 -18.32 -35.56 -1.18
CA LEU A 176 -18.27 -34.94 -2.51
C LEU A 176 -16.90 -34.31 -2.76
N LEU A 177 -16.38 -33.51 -1.83
CA LEU A 177 -15.06 -32.88 -1.96
C LEU A 177 -13.93 -33.91 -2.06
N ASN A 178 -14.00 -35.02 -1.31
CA ASN A 178 -12.98 -36.07 -1.37
C ASN A 178 -12.75 -36.61 -2.78
N LYS A 179 -13.79 -36.68 -3.62
CA LYS A 179 -13.68 -37.14 -5.01
C LYS A 179 -12.81 -36.22 -5.85
N GLU A 180 -12.85 -34.91 -5.56
CA GLU A 180 -12.13 -33.91 -6.35
C GLU A 180 -10.75 -33.54 -5.81
N VAL A 181 -10.47 -33.72 -4.52
CA VAL A 181 -9.17 -33.31 -3.95
C VAL A 181 -8.37 -34.41 -3.24
N MET A 182 -8.98 -35.55 -2.89
CA MET A 182 -8.29 -36.61 -2.12
C MET A 182 -8.03 -37.90 -2.91
N MET A 183 -8.83 -38.20 -3.94
CA MET A 183 -8.69 -39.42 -4.74
C MET A 183 -7.44 -39.38 -5.63
N SER A 184 -6.76 -40.52 -5.80
CA SER A 184 -5.55 -40.61 -6.65
C SER A 184 -5.79 -40.18 -8.10
N ALA A 185 -6.98 -40.45 -8.64
CA ALA A 185 -7.39 -39.98 -9.96
C ALA A 185 -7.46 -38.44 -10.05
N ALA A 186 -7.90 -37.78 -8.97
CA ALA A 186 -7.90 -36.33 -8.90
C ALA A 186 -6.48 -35.76 -8.81
N VAL A 187 -5.61 -36.38 -8.01
CA VAL A 187 -4.19 -35.98 -7.91
C VAL A 187 -3.52 -35.99 -9.28
N LYS A 188 -3.73 -37.03 -10.09
CA LYS A 188 -3.18 -37.10 -11.45
C LYS A 188 -3.63 -35.94 -12.36
N ARG A 189 -4.82 -35.38 -12.13
CA ARG A 189 -5.36 -34.26 -12.92
C ARG A 189 -4.72 -32.92 -12.56
N PHE A 190 -4.50 -32.65 -11.28
CA PHE A 190 -3.95 -31.35 -10.84
C PHE A 190 -2.43 -31.34 -10.63
N LEU A 191 -1.76 -32.50 -10.63
CA LEU A 191 -0.30 -32.55 -10.46
C LEU A 191 0.47 -31.75 -11.55
N PRO A 192 0.10 -31.80 -12.85
CA PRO A 192 0.75 -30.99 -13.87
C PRO A 192 0.64 -29.48 -13.59
N LEU A 193 -0.51 -29.02 -13.10
CA LEU A 193 -0.75 -27.62 -12.74
C LEU A 193 0.22 -27.15 -11.63
N LEU A 194 0.46 -28.01 -10.64
CA LEU A 194 1.39 -27.72 -9.55
C LEU A 194 2.86 -27.74 -10.00
N ASP A 195 3.21 -28.64 -10.92
CA ASP A 195 4.56 -28.76 -11.45
C ASP A 195 4.94 -27.54 -12.31
N GLU A 196 4.01 -27.04 -13.12
CA GLU A 196 4.17 -25.82 -13.91
C GLU A 196 4.52 -24.61 -13.01
N VAL A 197 3.72 -24.38 -11.96
CA VAL A 197 3.95 -23.29 -10.99
C VAL A 197 5.29 -23.46 -10.26
N SER A 198 5.67 -24.69 -9.91
CA SER A 198 6.95 -25.00 -9.25
C SER A 198 8.17 -24.76 -10.15
N SER A 199 8.04 -25.12 -11.43
CA SER A 199 9.06 -24.88 -12.46
C SER A 199 9.24 -23.39 -12.71
N ASP A 200 8.14 -22.64 -12.83
CA ASP A 200 8.17 -21.18 -13.00
C ASP A 200 8.80 -20.46 -11.81
N PHE A 201 8.47 -20.87 -10.58
CA PHE A 201 9.11 -20.34 -9.39
C PHE A 201 10.62 -20.60 -9.40
N SER A 202 11.04 -21.83 -9.75
CA SER A 202 12.46 -22.17 -9.83
C SER A 202 13.19 -21.39 -10.93
N ARG A 203 12.51 -21.04 -12.03
CA ARG A 203 13.05 -20.21 -13.11
C ARG A 203 13.19 -18.76 -12.65
N MET A 204 12.14 -18.19 -12.07
CA MET A 204 12.16 -16.85 -11.48
C MET A 204 13.30 -16.69 -10.47
N LEU A 205 13.50 -17.67 -9.58
CA LEU A 205 14.59 -17.64 -8.61
C LEU A 205 15.96 -17.76 -9.30
N ARG A 206 16.08 -18.55 -10.37
CA ARG A 206 17.33 -18.69 -11.14
C ARG A 206 17.69 -17.38 -11.81
N ASP A 207 16.75 -16.76 -12.51
CA ASP A 207 16.95 -15.48 -13.19
C ASP A 207 17.34 -14.38 -12.18
N ARG A 208 16.80 -14.45 -10.95
CA ARG A 208 17.18 -13.56 -9.87
C ARG A 208 18.61 -13.82 -9.35
N VAL A 209 19.00 -15.09 -9.16
CA VAL A 209 20.38 -15.45 -8.78
C VAL A 209 21.38 -15.08 -9.88
N GLU A 210 20.99 -15.21 -11.14
CA GLU A 210 21.83 -14.80 -12.27
C GLU A 210 21.98 -13.27 -12.31
N ARG A 211 20.91 -12.49 -12.12
CA ARG A 211 21.01 -11.02 -12.14
C ARG A 211 21.68 -10.41 -10.91
N GLU A 212 21.37 -10.91 -9.71
CA GLU A 212 21.70 -10.26 -8.44
C GLU A 212 22.81 -11.00 -7.65
N GLY A 213 23.14 -12.24 -8.03
CA GLY A 213 24.06 -13.09 -7.28
C GLY A 213 25.53 -12.69 -7.41
N ARG A 214 26.30 -12.95 -6.35
CA ARG A 214 27.75 -12.69 -6.25
C ARG A 214 28.54 -14.01 -6.29
N GLY A 215 29.70 -14.03 -6.95
CA GLY A 215 30.65 -15.16 -7.00
C GLY A 215 31.57 -15.16 -8.23
N GLU A 216 32.69 -15.89 -8.16
CA GLU A 216 33.65 -16.08 -9.26
C GLU A 216 33.34 -17.35 -10.09
N GLU A 217 33.78 -17.36 -11.35
CA GLU A 217 33.73 -18.48 -12.33
C GLU A 217 32.62 -19.53 -12.12
N GLY A 218 31.43 -19.25 -12.65
CA GLY A 218 30.38 -20.27 -12.80
C GLY A 218 29.65 -20.69 -11.52
N ARG A 219 29.82 -20.01 -10.38
CA ARG A 219 28.98 -20.21 -9.18
C ARG A 219 28.47 -18.88 -8.62
N ARG A 220 27.25 -18.49 -9.00
CA ARG A 220 26.56 -17.32 -8.44
C ARG A 220 25.71 -17.72 -7.23
N SER A 221 25.82 -16.92 -6.16
CA SER A 221 25.07 -17.11 -4.91
C SER A 221 24.31 -15.85 -4.52
N LEU A 222 23.10 -16.02 -3.98
CA LEU A 222 22.24 -14.92 -3.54
C LEU A 222 21.64 -15.25 -2.17
N THR A 223 21.76 -14.32 -1.23
CA THR A 223 21.13 -14.44 0.09
C THR A 223 19.78 -13.72 0.05
N ILE A 224 18.69 -14.44 0.29
CA ILE A 224 17.32 -13.91 0.26
C ILE A 224 16.55 -14.28 1.53
N ASP A 225 15.52 -13.48 1.84
CA ASP A 225 14.39 -13.96 2.64
C ASP A 225 13.37 -14.61 1.69
N PRO A 226 13.13 -15.93 1.78
CA PRO A 226 12.22 -16.62 0.87
C PRO A 226 10.74 -16.39 1.21
N SER A 227 10.40 -15.79 2.36
CA SER A 227 9.02 -15.74 2.86
C SER A 227 8.04 -15.13 1.86
N PRO A 228 8.26 -13.90 1.34
CA PRO A 228 7.30 -13.26 0.44
C PRO A 228 7.09 -14.05 -0.86
N ASP A 229 8.15 -14.67 -1.37
CA ASP A 229 8.11 -15.44 -2.61
C ASP A 229 7.39 -16.79 -2.39
N LEU A 230 7.57 -17.43 -1.23
CA LEU A 230 6.85 -18.67 -0.87
C LEU A 230 5.35 -18.44 -0.67
N PHE A 231 4.92 -17.30 -0.12
CA PHE A 231 3.49 -16.96 -0.02
C PHE A 231 2.87 -16.75 -1.41
N ARG A 232 3.57 -16.08 -2.32
CA ARG A 232 3.15 -15.93 -3.72
C ARG A 232 3.06 -17.27 -4.44
N PHE A 233 4.05 -18.14 -4.24
CA PHE A 233 4.04 -19.50 -4.77
C PHE A 233 2.82 -20.29 -4.30
N ALA A 234 2.55 -20.31 -2.99
CA ALA A 234 1.43 -21.07 -2.44
C ALA A 234 0.07 -20.55 -2.95
N LEU A 235 -0.10 -19.22 -3.04
CA LEU A 235 -1.31 -18.61 -3.59
C LEU A 235 -1.48 -18.92 -5.09
N GLU A 236 -0.41 -18.84 -5.89
CA GLU A 236 -0.45 -19.18 -7.31
C GLU A 236 -0.77 -20.67 -7.52
N ALA A 237 -0.13 -21.56 -6.77
CA ALA A 237 -0.28 -23.02 -6.90
C ALA A 237 -1.69 -23.48 -6.50
N SER A 238 -2.14 -23.10 -5.30
CA SER A 238 -3.50 -23.41 -4.83
C SER A 238 -4.55 -22.70 -5.70
N GLY A 239 -4.28 -21.48 -6.16
CA GLY A 239 -5.07 -20.75 -7.15
C GLY A 239 -5.31 -21.53 -8.42
N HIS A 240 -4.22 -22.06 -8.98
CA HIS A 240 -4.25 -22.80 -10.22
C HIS A 240 -5.03 -24.10 -10.10
N VAL A 241 -4.86 -24.84 -8.99
CA VAL A 241 -5.60 -26.08 -8.74
C VAL A 241 -7.08 -25.82 -8.46
N LEU A 242 -7.41 -24.82 -7.64
CA LEU A 242 -8.79 -24.57 -7.21
C LEU A 242 -9.61 -23.92 -8.31
N TYR A 243 -9.07 -22.91 -9.00
CA TYR A 243 -9.81 -22.10 -9.98
C TYR A 243 -9.50 -22.45 -11.45
N GLY A 244 -8.44 -23.20 -11.73
CA GLY A 244 -8.00 -23.49 -13.11
C GLY A 244 -7.40 -22.27 -13.83
N GLU A 245 -6.87 -21.29 -13.08
CA GLU A 245 -6.36 -20.03 -13.60
C GLU A 245 -4.99 -19.67 -12.98
N ARG A 246 -4.09 -19.10 -13.79
CA ARG A 246 -2.83 -18.52 -13.33
C ARG A 246 -3.09 -17.10 -12.82
N MET A 247 -2.57 -16.74 -11.65
CA MET A 247 -2.79 -15.43 -11.04
C MET A 247 -1.70 -14.41 -11.42
N GLY A 248 -0.60 -14.86 -12.03
CA GLY A 248 0.47 -13.98 -12.52
C GLY A 248 1.39 -13.45 -11.43
N LEU A 249 1.50 -14.15 -10.29
CA LEU A 249 2.20 -13.67 -9.08
C LEU A 249 3.73 -13.69 -9.16
N PHE A 250 4.30 -14.23 -10.23
CA PHE A 250 5.76 -14.25 -10.47
C PHE A 250 6.25 -13.08 -11.35
N SER A 251 5.38 -12.14 -11.69
CA SER A 251 5.73 -10.89 -12.38
C SER A 251 6.44 -9.90 -11.44
N SER A 252 7.20 -8.94 -11.99
CA SER A 252 7.99 -7.96 -11.23
C SER A 252 7.16 -7.01 -10.34
N SER A 253 5.84 -6.95 -10.52
CA SER A 253 4.91 -6.14 -9.73
C SER A 253 3.62 -6.94 -9.41
N PRO A 254 3.55 -7.66 -8.27
CA PRO A 254 2.38 -8.46 -7.94
C PRO A 254 1.15 -7.57 -7.71
N SER A 255 -0.01 -8.02 -8.20
CA SER A 255 -1.25 -7.26 -8.13
C SER A 255 -1.62 -6.89 -6.69
N LEU A 256 -2.11 -5.66 -6.51
CA LEU A 256 -2.54 -5.13 -5.21
C LEU A 256 -3.60 -6.03 -4.55
N GLU A 257 -4.45 -6.69 -5.34
CA GLU A 257 -5.47 -7.61 -4.86
C GLU A 257 -4.89 -8.86 -4.18
N SER A 258 -3.80 -9.40 -4.73
CA SER A 258 -3.17 -10.62 -4.21
C SER A 258 -2.37 -10.33 -2.94
N GLN A 259 -1.74 -9.15 -2.85
CA GLN A 259 -1.09 -8.68 -1.63
C GLN A 259 -2.11 -8.46 -0.51
N LYS A 260 -3.27 -7.84 -0.82
CA LYS A 260 -4.39 -7.69 0.12
C LYS A 260 -4.93 -9.04 0.59
N PHE A 261 -5.01 -10.04 -0.28
CA PHE A 261 -5.44 -11.40 0.09
C PHE A 261 -4.48 -12.05 1.08
N ILE A 262 -3.16 -12.03 0.80
CA ILE A 262 -2.14 -12.60 1.70
C ILE A 262 -2.21 -11.91 3.07
N TRP A 263 -2.27 -10.58 3.10
CA TRP A 263 -2.42 -9.82 4.35
C TRP A 263 -3.71 -10.18 5.10
N ALA A 264 -4.81 -10.37 4.39
CA ALA A 264 -6.10 -10.71 5.00
C ALA A 264 -6.05 -12.11 5.62
N VAL A 265 -5.41 -13.09 4.98
CA VAL A 265 -5.20 -14.43 5.55
C VAL A 265 -4.33 -14.34 6.81
N GLU A 266 -3.20 -13.61 6.78
CA GLU A 266 -2.34 -13.43 7.96
C GLU A 266 -3.11 -12.77 9.12
N ARG A 267 -3.86 -11.70 8.85
CA ARG A 267 -4.65 -10.99 9.86
C ARG A 267 -5.77 -11.88 10.43
N MET A 268 -6.43 -12.66 9.59
CA MET A 268 -7.45 -13.62 10.00
C MET A 268 -6.84 -14.69 10.93
N LEU A 269 -5.69 -15.25 10.57
CA LEU A 269 -4.98 -16.25 11.37
C LEU A 269 -4.51 -15.67 12.72
N ALA A 270 -3.96 -14.46 12.74
CA ALA A 270 -3.49 -13.80 13.96
C ALA A 270 -4.59 -13.42 14.95
N THR A 271 -5.76 -13.01 14.45
CA THR A 271 -6.90 -12.58 15.29
C THR A 271 -7.73 -13.77 15.81
N THR A 272 -7.67 -14.92 15.15
CA THR A 272 -8.50 -16.09 15.51
C THR A 272 -8.21 -16.65 16.92
N PRO A 273 -6.95 -16.97 17.31
CA PRO A 273 -6.65 -17.58 18.60
C PRO A 273 -7.21 -16.82 19.81
N PRO A 274 -7.00 -15.51 19.98
CA PRO A 274 -7.55 -14.80 21.13
C PRO A 274 -9.09 -14.76 21.13
N LEU A 275 -9.72 -14.70 19.95
CA LEU A 275 -11.18 -14.68 19.82
C LEU A 275 -11.84 -16.02 20.16
N LEU A 276 -11.13 -17.15 20.04
CA LEU A 276 -11.68 -18.48 20.33
C LEU A 276 -12.07 -18.70 21.80
N TYR A 277 -11.49 -17.93 22.71
CA TYR A 277 -11.68 -18.05 24.16
C TYR A 277 -12.64 -17.00 24.73
N LEU A 278 -13.20 -16.14 23.88
CA LEU A 278 -14.10 -15.05 24.24
C LEU A 278 -15.53 -15.31 23.74
N PRO A 279 -16.58 -14.86 24.46
CA PRO A 279 -17.96 -15.01 24.01
C PRO A 279 -18.24 -14.10 22.80
N PRO A 280 -18.58 -14.64 21.61
CA PRO A 280 -18.74 -13.83 20.40
C PRO A 280 -19.82 -12.74 20.53
N ARG A 281 -20.95 -13.05 21.19
CA ARG A 281 -22.05 -12.10 21.41
C ARG A 281 -21.66 -10.89 22.26
N LEU A 282 -20.72 -11.06 23.20
CA LEU A 282 -20.23 -9.97 24.02
C LEU A 282 -19.34 -9.03 23.18
N LEU A 283 -18.44 -9.60 22.38
CA LEU A 283 -17.53 -8.85 21.50
C LEU A 283 -18.27 -8.00 20.47
N LEU A 284 -19.39 -8.52 19.93
CA LEU A 284 -20.26 -7.81 19.01
C LEU A 284 -20.95 -6.61 19.67
N ARG A 285 -21.48 -6.78 20.90
CA ARG A 285 -22.18 -5.70 21.62
C ARG A 285 -21.28 -4.52 21.98
N ILE A 286 -20.00 -4.79 22.26
CA ILE A 286 -19.05 -3.76 22.70
C ILE A 286 -18.21 -3.19 21.54
N GLY A 287 -18.46 -3.60 20.29
CA GLY A 287 -17.69 -3.13 19.13
C GLY A 287 -16.19 -3.42 19.23
N ALA A 288 -15.81 -4.59 19.76
CA ALA A 288 -14.41 -4.87 20.10
C ALA A 288 -13.49 -4.75 18.87
N PRO A 289 -12.40 -3.94 18.91
CA PRO A 289 -11.51 -3.74 17.76
C PRO A 289 -10.94 -5.04 17.18
N LEU A 290 -10.64 -6.01 18.05
CA LEU A 290 -10.13 -7.33 17.67
C LEU A 290 -11.14 -8.10 16.79
N TRP A 291 -12.44 -8.00 17.10
CA TRP A 291 -13.50 -8.59 16.29
C TRP A 291 -13.65 -7.87 14.95
N THR A 292 -13.63 -6.54 14.95
CA THR A 292 -13.73 -5.73 13.73
C THR A 292 -12.59 -6.07 12.75
N GLN A 293 -11.35 -6.16 13.23
CA GLN A 293 -10.21 -6.58 12.41
C GLN A 293 -10.39 -8.01 11.84
N HIS A 294 -10.92 -8.93 12.65
CA HIS A 294 -11.19 -10.29 12.21
C HIS A 294 -12.27 -10.37 11.12
N ALA A 295 -13.35 -9.60 11.27
CA ALA A 295 -14.44 -9.53 10.31
C ALA A 295 -13.98 -8.92 8.98
N ILE A 296 -13.24 -7.80 9.02
CA ILE A 296 -12.68 -7.14 7.81
C ILE A 296 -11.74 -8.08 7.06
N ALA A 297 -10.88 -8.81 7.78
CA ALA A 297 -9.99 -9.78 7.16
C ALA A 297 -10.77 -10.88 6.41
N TRP A 298 -11.84 -11.41 7.01
CA TRP A 298 -12.72 -12.36 6.32
C TRP A 298 -13.47 -11.74 5.15
N ASP A 299 -13.95 -10.51 5.26
CA ASP A 299 -14.64 -9.82 4.16
C ASP A 299 -13.72 -9.71 2.94
N HIS A 300 -12.45 -9.33 3.11
CA HIS A 300 -11.47 -9.31 2.02
C HIS A 300 -11.19 -10.68 1.41
N ILE A 301 -11.08 -11.74 2.23
CA ILE A 301 -10.89 -13.12 1.76
C ILE A 301 -12.07 -13.55 0.87
N PHE A 302 -13.30 -13.30 1.33
CA PHE A 302 -14.51 -13.65 0.57
C PHE A 302 -14.64 -12.81 -0.70
N SER A 303 -14.33 -11.51 -0.68
CA SER A 303 -14.37 -10.66 -1.88
C SER A 303 -13.39 -11.16 -2.95
N HIS A 304 -12.16 -11.52 -2.57
CA HIS A 304 -11.17 -12.05 -3.50
C HIS A 304 -11.59 -13.40 -4.10
N ALA A 305 -12.11 -14.30 -3.25
CA ALA A 305 -12.59 -15.60 -3.70
C ALA A 305 -13.81 -15.47 -4.62
N GLU A 306 -14.78 -14.59 -4.30
CA GLU A 306 -15.95 -14.33 -5.15
C GLU A 306 -15.51 -13.80 -6.53
N ALA A 307 -14.58 -12.85 -6.59
CA ALA A 307 -14.06 -12.35 -7.86
C ALA A 307 -13.43 -13.47 -8.71
N SER A 308 -12.68 -14.37 -8.08
CA SER A 308 -12.03 -15.51 -8.74
C SER A 308 -13.05 -16.55 -9.22
N ILE A 309 -14.07 -16.83 -8.41
CA ILE A 309 -15.16 -17.75 -8.75
C ILE A 309 -15.99 -17.20 -9.91
N GLN A 310 -16.29 -15.90 -9.91
CA GLN A 310 -17.02 -15.24 -11.00
C GLN A 310 -16.25 -15.25 -12.33
N ARG A 311 -14.91 -15.12 -12.30
CA ARG A 311 -14.08 -15.30 -13.51
C ARG A 311 -14.12 -16.74 -14.00
N GLY A 312 -13.98 -17.71 -13.09
CA GLY A 312 -14.10 -19.13 -13.40
C GLY A 312 -15.46 -19.48 -14.01
N TYR A 313 -16.55 -18.92 -13.47
CA TYR A 313 -17.90 -19.11 -13.99
C TYR A 313 -18.06 -18.58 -15.42
N ARG A 314 -17.67 -17.32 -15.67
CA ARG A 314 -17.75 -16.70 -17.00
C ARG A 314 -17.02 -17.53 -18.06
N ARG A 315 -15.86 -18.09 -17.72
CA ARG A 315 -15.08 -18.95 -18.62
C ARG A 315 -15.82 -20.24 -18.96
N LEU A 316 -16.32 -20.94 -17.95
CA LEU A 316 -17.09 -22.18 -18.15
C LEU A 316 -18.38 -21.95 -18.94
N SER A 317 -19.03 -20.79 -18.75
CA SER A 317 -20.21 -20.39 -19.55
C SER A 317 -19.85 -20.09 -21.00
N SER A 318 -18.71 -19.43 -21.28
CA SER A 318 -18.27 -19.15 -22.65
C SER A 318 -17.88 -20.41 -23.43
N SER A 319 -17.32 -21.43 -22.76
CA SER A 319 -16.93 -22.70 -23.40
C SER A 319 -18.12 -23.63 -23.70
N ARG A 320 -19.29 -23.42 -23.09
CA ARG A 320 -20.54 -24.17 -23.40
C ARG A 320 -21.30 -23.66 -24.63
N GLY A 321 -20.96 -22.46 -25.14
CA GLY A 321 -21.64 -21.83 -26.28
C GLY A 321 -21.08 -22.22 -27.67
N GLN A 322 -19.94 -22.91 -27.73
CA GLN A 322 -19.38 -23.47 -28.96
C GLN A 322 -19.57 -24.99 -28.92
N GLY A 323 -20.57 -25.48 -29.65
CA GLY A 323 -20.74 -26.91 -29.86
C GLY A 323 -19.57 -27.44 -30.69
N SER A 324 -18.83 -28.39 -30.13
CA SER A 324 -18.00 -29.31 -30.90
C SER A 324 -18.16 -30.71 -30.30
N GLU A 325 -18.82 -31.56 -31.08
CA GLU A 325 -18.67 -33.00 -31.04
C GLU A 325 -17.18 -33.33 -31.26
N ASP A 326 -16.45 -33.59 -30.18
CA ASP A 326 -15.25 -34.43 -30.25
C ASP A 326 -14.96 -35.00 -28.86
N GLY A 327 -15.31 -36.28 -28.73
CA GLY A 327 -14.90 -37.09 -27.61
C GLY A 327 -13.38 -37.29 -27.62
N ALA A 328 -12.79 -37.22 -26.43
CA ALA A 328 -11.57 -37.96 -26.07
C ALA A 328 -10.28 -37.65 -26.87
N ALA A 329 -9.75 -36.42 -26.77
CA ALA A 329 -8.30 -36.18 -26.66
C ALA A 329 -8.00 -34.70 -26.32
N GLY A 330 -7.50 -34.41 -25.11
CA GLY A 330 -6.77 -33.16 -24.82
C GLY A 330 -7.48 -31.99 -24.11
N GLY A 331 -8.61 -32.21 -23.43
CA GLY A 331 -9.29 -31.15 -22.65
C GLY A 331 -8.51 -30.69 -21.41
N LEU A 332 -8.15 -29.40 -21.35
CA LEU A 332 -7.43 -28.78 -20.22
C LEU A 332 -8.26 -28.88 -18.92
N TYR A 333 -7.64 -29.34 -17.80
CA TYR A 333 -8.35 -29.51 -16.52
C TYR A 333 -8.87 -28.17 -15.97
N PRO A 334 -10.20 -28.00 -15.74
CA PRO A 334 -10.79 -26.70 -15.40
C PRO A 334 -10.66 -26.31 -13.91
N GLY A 335 -9.83 -27.01 -13.15
CA GLY A 335 -9.71 -26.84 -11.69
C GLY A 335 -10.83 -27.51 -10.89
N VAL A 336 -10.68 -27.51 -9.57
CA VAL A 336 -11.64 -28.11 -8.63
C VAL A 336 -13.00 -27.40 -8.68
N LEU A 337 -13.02 -26.07 -8.82
CA LEU A 337 -14.23 -25.29 -8.99
C LEU A 337 -15.02 -25.77 -10.22
N GLY A 338 -14.39 -25.85 -11.39
CA GLY A 338 -15.06 -26.28 -12.62
C GLY A 338 -15.62 -27.69 -12.53
N GLN A 339 -14.90 -28.62 -11.91
CA GLN A 339 -15.39 -29.99 -11.68
C GLN A 339 -16.61 -30.06 -10.76
N LEU A 340 -16.62 -29.28 -9.68
CA LEU A 340 -17.75 -29.23 -8.75
C LEU A 340 -18.99 -28.60 -9.41
N MET A 341 -18.79 -27.58 -10.25
CA MET A 341 -19.86 -26.91 -10.99
C MET A 341 -20.44 -27.80 -12.10
N GLU A 342 -19.60 -28.50 -12.85
CA GLU A 342 -20.02 -29.38 -13.95
C GLU A 342 -20.88 -30.54 -13.44
N LYS A 343 -20.53 -31.13 -12.29
CA LYS A 343 -21.27 -32.24 -11.70
C LYS A 343 -22.60 -31.82 -11.04
N GLY A 344 -22.75 -30.55 -10.67
CA GLY A 344 -23.99 -30.00 -10.08
C GLY A 344 -24.43 -30.63 -8.75
N GLN A 345 -23.55 -31.34 -8.04
CA GLN A 345 -23.88 -32.08 -6.80
C GLN A 345 -23.85 -31.22 -5.53
N LEU A 346 -23.33 -29.99 -5.62
CA LEU A 346 -23.33 -29.00 -4.55
C LEU A 346 -23.99 -27.72 -5.06
N SER A 347 -24.79 -27.05 -4.21
CA SER A 347 -25.30 -25.71 -4.52
C SER A 347 -24.15 -24.72 -4.71
N LEU A 348 -24.34 -23.68 -5.53
CA LEU A 348 -23.32 -22.67 -5.81
C LEU A 348 -22.77 -22.02 -4.54
N ASP A 349 -23.61 -21.72 -3.55
CA ASP A 349 -23.17 -21.10 -2.29
C ASP A 349 -22.28 -22.01 -1.45
N LEU A 350 -22.55 -23.32 -1.46
CA LEU A 350 -21.69 -24.32 -0.82
C LEU A 350 -20.37 -24.51 -1.58
N ILE A 351 -20.38 -24.45 -2.90
CA ILE A 351 -19.15 -24.46 -3.71
C ILE A 351 -18.30 -23.24 -3.33
N LYS A 352 -18.90 -22.04 -3.29
CA LYS A 352 -18.22 -20.79 -2.90
C LYS A 352 -17.63 -20.87 -1.51
N ALA A 353 -18.39 -21.35 -0.53
CA ALA A 353 -17.92 -21.48 0.84
C ALA A 353 -16.74 -22.46 0.96
N ASN A 354 -16.84 -23.64 0.32
CA ASN A 354 -15.80 -24.66 0.38
C ASN A 354 -14.52 -24.25 -0.34
N ILE A 355 -14.62 -23.64 -1.52
CA ILE A 355 -13.45 -23.17 -2.29
C ILE A 355 -12.76 -22.00 -1.57
N THR A 356 -13.52 -21.05 -1.02
CA THR A 356 -12.96 -19.94 -0.23
C THR A 356 -12.20 -20.43 1.00
N GLU A 357 -12.76 -21.38 1.76
CA GLU A 357 -12.10 -21.96 2.94
C GLU A 357 -10.87 -22.80 2.56
N LEU A 358 -10.92 -23.53 1.44
CA LEU A 358 -9.77 -24.26 0.90
C LEU A 358 -8.63 -23.32 0.50
N MET A 359 -8.95 -22.23 -0.20
CA MET A 359 -7.98 -21.23 -0.63
C MET A 359 -7.33 -20.54 0.57
N ALA A 360 -8.13 -19.97 1.47
CA ALA A 360 -7.62 -19.29 2.66
C ALA A 360 -6.79 -20.21 3.56
N GLY A 361 -7.14 -21.50 3.59
CA GLY A 361 -6.37 -22.50 4.33
C GLY A 361 -5.08 -22.95 3.64
N GLY A 362 -4.96 -22.82 2.31
CA GLY A 362 -3.87 -23.40 1.52
C GLY A 362 -2.60 -22.55 1.42
N VAL A 363 -2.70 -21.23 1.60
CA VAL A 363 -1.57 -20.31 1.38
C VAL A 363 -0.50 -20.45 2.48
N ASP A 364 -0.78 -19.95 3.69
CA ASP A 364 0.20 -19.94 4.78
C ASP A 364 0.58 -21.34 5.26
N THR A 365 -0.36 -22.30 5.22
CA THR A 365 -0.14 -23.67 5.69
C THR A 365 0.80 -24.48 4.79
N THR A 366 1.04 -24.03 3.56
CA THR A 366 2.03 -24.59 2.63
C THR A 366 3.32 -23.75 2.65
N ALA A 367 3.21 -22.41 2.58
CA ALA A 367 4.37 -21.51 2.50
C ALA A 367 5.29 -21.60 3.73
N VAL A 368 4.72 -21.68 4.94
CA VAL A 368 5.51 -21.71 6.18
C VAL A 368 6.31 -23.02 6.35
N PRO A 369 5.75 -24.23 6.13
CA PRO A 369 6.55 -25.45 6.07
C PRO A 369 7.67 -25.44 5.05
N LEU A 370 7.43 -24.86 3.86
CA LEU A 370 8.48 -24.69 2.85
C LEU A 370 9.62 -23.83 3.37
N GLN A 371 9.31 -22.75 4.10
CA GLN A 371 10.32 -21.91 4.74
C GLN A 371 11.17 -22.69 5.74
N PHE A 372 10.55 -23.48 6.62
CA PHE A 372 11.26 -24.37 7.54
C PHE A 372 12.10 -25.42 6.79
N ALA A 373 11.57 -25.99 5.71
CA ALA A 373 12.26 -27.00 4.90
C ALA A 373 13.53 -26.45 4.24
N LEU A 374 13.44 -25.28 3.60
CA LEU A 374 14.61 -24.65 2.96
C LEU A 374 15.70 -24.35 3.99
N PHE A 375 15.33 -23.94 5.21
CA PHE A 375 16.29 -23.66 6.26
C PHE A 375 16.93 -24.89 6.87
N GLU A 376 16.16 -25.92 7.22
CA GLU A 376 16.76 -27.15 7.77
C GLU A 376 17.64 -27.86 6.74
N LEU A 377 17.28 -27.82 5.45
CA LEU A 377 18.15 -28.31 4.38
C LEU A 377 19.42 -27.46 4.26
N GLY A 378 19.32 -26.14 4.38
CA GLY A 378 20.49 -25.26 4.39
C GLY A 378 21.36 -25.40 5.65
N ARG A 379 20.76 -25.73 6.80
CA ARG A 379 21.43 -25.95 8.09
C ARG A 379 22.11 -27.32 8.18
N ASN A 380 21.63 -28.32 7.43
CA ASN A 380 22.14 -29.69 7.45
C ASN A 380 22.65 -30.12 6.06
N PRO A 381 23.88 -29.72 5.65
CA PRO A 381 24.41 -29.97 4.30
C PRO A 381 24.47 -31.46 3.91
N GLU A 382 24.81 -32.35 4.84
CA GLU A 382 24.86 -33.80 4.58
C GLU A 382 23.48 -34.37 4.25
N VAL A 383 22.46 -33.94 5.00
CA VAL A 383 21.06 -34.33 4.76
C VAL A 383 20.60 -33.78 3.41
N GLN A 384 20.93 -32.52 3.11
CA GLN A 384 20.60 -31.89 1.82
C GLN A 384 21.19 -32.67 0.65
N GLU A 385 22.47 -33.04 0.71
CA GLU A 385 23.12 -33.76 -0.38
C GLU A 385 22.54 -35.18 -0.54
N SER A 386 22.20 -35.87 0.55
CA SER A 386 21.52 -37.17 0.49
C SER A 386 20.15 -37.09 -0.19
N VAL A 387 19.32 -36.12 0.20
CA VAL A 387 18.00 -35.89 -0.41
C VAL A 387 18.16 -35.48 -1.88
N ARG A 388 19.11 -34.58 -2.18
CA ARG A 388 19.41 -34.08 -3.53
C ARG A 388 19.84 -35.20 -4.48
N GLN A 389 20.73 -36.09 -4.04
CA GLN A 389 21.19 -37.22 -4.86
C GLN A 389 20.03 -38.13 -5.25
N GLN A 390 19.14 -38.44 -4.30
CA GLN A 390 17.96 -39.25 -4.59
C GLN A 390 16.99 -38.53 -5.55
N VAL A 391 16.75 -37.24 -5.34
CA VAL A 391 15.91 -36.43 -6.23
C VAL A 391 16.47 -36.43 -7.66
N ARG A 392 17.78 -36.23 -7.83
CA ARG A 392 18.43 -36.26 -9.15
C ARG A 392 18.32 -37.62 -9.84
N ALA A 393 18.58 -38.70 -9.10
CA ALA A 393 18.46 -40.06 -9.64
C ALA A 393 17.02 -40.38 -10.05
N SER A 394 16.06 -40.04 -9.19
CA SER A 394 14.63 -40.24 -9.45
C SER A 394 14.15 -39.44 -10.66
N TRP A 395 14.53 -38.16 -10.76
CA TRP A 395 14.16 -37.29 -11.89
C TRP A 395 14.70 -37.80 -13.23
N ALA A 396 15.96 -38.28 -13.24
CA ALA A 396 16.57 -38.87 -14.43
C ALA A 396 15.87 -40.18 -14.85
N GLN A 397 15.55 -41.07 -13.90
CA GLN A 397 14.84 -42.33 -14.17
C GLN A 397 13.39 -42.11 -14.63
N ALA A 398 12.75 -41.03 -14.17
CA ALA A 398 11.37 -40.69 -14.51
C ALA A 398 11.20 -40.08 -15.91
N GLY A 399 12.30 -39.73 -16.61
CA GLY A 399 12.23 -39.12 -17.94
C GLY A 399 11.53 -37.75 -17.96
N GLY A 400 11.56 -37.01 -16.85
CA GLY A 400 10.87 -35.72 -16.70
C GLY A 400 9.39 -35.82 -16.27
N ASP A 401 8.86 -37.00 -16.00
CA ASP A 401 7.50 -37.19 -15.44
C ASP A 401 7.50 -36.88 -13.93
N PRO A 402 6.84 -35.79 -13.48
CA PRO A 402 6.85 -35.39 -12.06
C PRO A 402 6.16 -36.42 -11.15
N HIS A 403 5.14 -37.12 -11.63
CA HIS A 403 4.45 -38.14 -10.84
C HIS A 403 5.38 -39.34 -10.56
N LYS A 404 6.10 -39.83 -11.57
CA LYS A 404 7.08 -40.91 -11.40
C LYS A 404 8.28 -40.45 -10.57
N ALA A 405 8.74 -39.22 -10.76
CA ALA A 405 9.88 -38.67 -10.02
C ALA A 405 9.59 -38.56 -8.51
N LEU A 406 8.38 -38.18 -8.12
CA LEU A 406 7.99 -38.14 -6.71
C LEU A 406 7.94 -39.54 -6.07
N GLN A 407 7.54 -40.58 -6.83
CA GLN A 407 7.51 -41.96 -6.32
C GLN A 407 8.91 -42.51 -6.02
N GLY A 408 9.91 -42.17 -6.84
CA GLY A 408 11.30 -42.59 -6.64
C GLY A 408 12.09 -41.76 -5.61
N ALA A 409 11.47 -40.79 -4.94
CA ALA A 409 12.12 -39.89 -3.98
C ALA A 409 11.58 -40.01 -2.53
N PRO A 410 11.65 -41.18 -1.85
CA PRO A 410 11.10 -41.37 -0.50
C PRO A 410 11.75 -40.50 0.59
N LEU A 411 13.02 -40.07 0.43
CA LEU A 411 13.68 -39.12 1.33
C LEU A 411 13.10 -37.71 1.22
N LEU A 412 12.66 -37.28 0.03
CA LEU A 412 11.98 -36.00 -0.15
C LEU A 412 10.67 -35.96 0.63
N LYS A 413 9.91 -37.05 0.57
CA LYS A 413 8.70 -37.24 1.38
C LYS A 413 9.03 -37.33 2.89
N GLY A 414 10.13 -38.00 3.23
CA GLY A 414 10.67 -38.04 4.60
C GLY A 414 11.01 -36.65 5.13
N THR A 415 11.59 -35.78 4.29
CA THR A 415 11.93 -34.40 4.62
C THR A 415 10.69 -33.61 5.04
N ILE A 416 9.60 -33.69 4.27
CA ILE A 416 8.36 -32.97 4.61
C ILE A 416 7.73 -33.51 5.89
N LYS A 417 7.69 -34.84 6.07
CA LYS A 417 7.20 -35.45 7.32
C LYS A 417 8.01 -35.02 8.53
N GLU A 418 9.32 -34.92 8.36
CA GLU A 418 10.25 -34.52 9.40
C GLU A 418 10.12 -33.03 9.75
N ILE A 419 9.96 -32.17 8.76
CA ILE A 419 9.65 -30.74 8.96
C ILE A 419 8.33 -30.59 9.71
N LEU A 420 7.28 -31.29 9.32
CA LEU A 420 5.99 -31.21 9.98
C LEU A 420 5.97 -31.86 11.38
N ARG A 421 6.93 -32.72 11.71
CA ARG A 421 7.16 -33.26 13.06
C ARG A 421 7.78 -32.21 13.97
N LEU A 422 8.85 -31.56 13.51
CA LEU A 422 9.56 -30.52 14.26
C LEU A 422 8.74 -29.21 14.31
N TYR A 423 8.11 -28.84 13.21
CA TYR A 423 7.42 -27.57 13.02
C TYR A 423 5.98 -27.82 12.50
N PRO A 424 5.11 -28.41 13.33
CA PRO A 424 3.74 -28.67 12.94
C PRO A 424 2.98 -27.35 12.71
N VAL A 425 2.41 -27.18 11.51
CA VAL A 425 1.62 -25.99 11.12
C VAL A 425 0.46 -25.79 12.09
N GLY A 426 -0.41 -26.79 12.20
CA GLY A 426 -1.41 -26.86 13.27
C GLY A 426 -0.82 -27.58 14.47
N ILE A 427 -0.80 -26.93 15.63
CA ILE A 427 -0.14 -27.51 16.82
C ILE A 427 -1.05 -28.49 17.60
N THR A 428 -2.34 -28.59 17.23
CA THR A 428 -3.29 -29.55 17.82
C THR A 428 -4.16 -30.23 16.78
N VAL A 429 -4.55 -31.49 17.05
CA VAL A 429 -5.64 -32.18 16.37
C VAL A 429 -6.74 -32.48 17.39
N GLN A 430 -7.94 -32.01 17.13
CA GLN A 430 -9.03 -31.99 18.12
C GLN A 430 -10.11 -32.99 17.74
N ARG A 431 -10.63 -33.74 18.73
CA ARG A 431 -11.73 -34.69 18.59
C ARG A 431 -12.61 -34.69 19.84
N CYS A 432 -13.88 -35.03 19.64
CA CYS A 432 -14.81 -35.33 20.72
C CYS A 432 -15.18 -36.83 20.64
N PRO A 433 -14.91 -37.63 21.69
CA PRO A 433 -15.30 -39.04 21.70
C PRO A 433 -16.83 -39.15 21.74
N ILE A 434 -17.42 -40.10 21.01
CA ILE A 434 -18.89 -40.29 20.99
C ILE A 434 -19.39 -41.24 22.08
N ARG A 435 -18.46 -41.86 22.80
CA ARG A 435 -18.70 -42.72 23.96
C ARG A 435 -17.64 -42.42 25.01
N ASP A 436 -17.88 -42.83 26.24
CA ASP A 436 -16.89 -42.72 27.30
C ASP A 436 -15.64 -43.55 26.94
N ILE A 437 -14.46 -42.98 27.20
CA ILE A 437 -13.18 -43.64 26.99
C ILE A 437 -12.29 -43.51 28.22
N VAL A 438 -11.23 -44.31 28.28
CA VAL A 438 -10.23 -44.25 29.36
C VAL A 438 -8.89 -43.87 28.75
N LEU A 439 -8.35 -42.71 29.16
CA LEU A 439 -7.02 -42.23 28.74
C LEU A 439 -6.13 -42.10 29.98
N GLN A 440 -4.92 -42.68 29.95
CA GLN A 440 -3.98 -42.64 31.09
C GLN A 440 -4.61 -43.01 32.46
N ASN A 441 -5.54 -43.97 32.48
CA ASN A 441 -6.32 -44.41 33.66
C ASN A 441 -7.33 -43.39 34.23
N TYR A 442 -7.72 -42.39 33.45
CA TYR A 442 -8.80 -41.45 33.77
C TYR A 442 -10.00 -41.69 32.87
N HIS A 443 -11.20 -41.61 33.45
CA HIS A 443 -12.45 -41.60 32.70
C HIS A 443 -12.61 -40.27 31.95
N ILE A 444 -12.90 -40.35 30.65
CA ILE A 444 -13.17 -39.22 29.77
C ILE A 444 -14.60 -39.36 29.26
N PRO A 445 -15.53 -38.48 29.69
CA PRO A 445 -16.92 -38.51 29.25
C PRO A 445 -17.05 -38.27 27.73
N ALA A 446 -18.06 -38.90 27.12
CA ALA A 446 -18.48 -38.61 25.75
C ALA A 446 -18.75 -37.10 25.56
N GLY A 447 -18.37 -36.57 24.39
CA GLY A 447 -18.52 -35.16 24.05
C GLY A 447 -17.39 -34.24 24.54
N THR A 448 -16.50 -34.72 25.42
CA THR A 448 -15.34 -33.95 25.91
C THR A 448 -14.41 -33.56 24.76
N MET A 449 -14.00 -32.29 24.68
CA MET A 449 -13.00 -31.87 23.70
C MET A 449 -11.60 -32.36 24.10
N VAL A 450 -11.05 -33.30 23.32
CA VAL A 450 -9.69 -33.84 23.51
C VAL A 450 -8.77 -33.32 22.41
N GLN A 451 -7.60 -32.81 22.78
CA GLN A 451 -6.60 -32.24 21.89
C GLN A 451 -5.35 -33.10 21.89
N ALA A 452 -5.00 -33.66 20.73
CA ALA A 452 -3.70 -34.28 20.49
C ALA A 452 -2.68 -33.18 20.16
N CYS A 453 -1.69 -33.00 21.03
CA CYS A 453 -0.75 -31.88 20.99
C CYS A 453 0.50 -32.25 20.19
N LEU A 454 0.61 -31.76 18.95
CA LEU A 454 1.60 -32.23 17.99
C LEU A 454 3.01 -31.73 18.27
N TYR A 455 3.15 -30.48 18.74
CA TYR A 455 4.47 -29.88 18.98
C TYR A 455 5.24 -30.58 20.13
N PRO A 456 4.61 -30.88 21.28
CA PRO A 456 5.23 -31.72 22.32
C PRO A 456 5.42 -33.18 21.90
N LEU A 457 4.44 -33.78 21.19
CA LEU A 457 4.55 -35.16 20.67
C LEU A 457 5.80 -35.32 19.80
N GLY A 458 6.01 -34.40 18.86
CA GLY A 458 7.18 -34.38 17.97
C GLY A 458 8.50 -34.32 18.72
N ARG A 459 8.55 -33.72 19.91
CA ARG A 459 9.75 -33.51 20.73
C ARG A 459 9.93 -34.50 21.88
N SER A 460 9.00 -35.45 22.02
CA SER A 460 9.03 -36.41 23.11
C SER A 460 10.04 -37.52 22.88
N ALA A 461 11.03 -37.63 23.77
CA ALA A 461 11.99 -38.74 23.79
C ALA A 461 11.32 -40.12 24.04
N LYS A 462 10.07 -40.12 24.53
CA LYS A 462 9.26 -41.35 24.67
C LYS A 462 8.68 -41.85 23.34
N VAL A 463 8.66 -41.00 22.31
CA VAL A 463 8.05 -41.29 21.00
C VAL A 463 9.10 -41.38 19.89
N PHE A 464 10.13 -40.51 19.95
CA PHE A 464 11.20 -40.45 18.96
C PHE A 464 12.57 -40.53 19.64
N GLU A 465 13.47 -41.31 19.03
CA GLU A 465 14.91 -41.29 19.31
C GLU A 465 15.52 -39.99 18.75
N ASP A 466 16.37 -39.32 19.53
CA ASP A 466 16.96 -38.00 19.23
C ASP A 466 15.94 -36.98 18.69
N PRO A 467 14.90 -36.62 19.47
CA PRO A 467 13.74 -35.90 18.97
C PRO A 467 14.03 -34.50 18.42
N GLN A 468 15.16 -33.87 18.77
CA GLN A 468 15.53 -32.56 18.25
C GLN A 468 16.32 -32.62 16.93
N ARG A 469 16.85 -33.80 16.54
CA ARG A 469 17.65 -33.95 15.33
C ARG A 469 16.75 -33.99 14.09
N PHE A 470 17.07 -33.14 13.11
CA PHE A 470 16.46 -33.18 11.78
C PHE A 470 16.99 -34.39 11.00
N ASP A 471 16.15 -35.43 10.86
CA ASP A 471 16.51 -36.66 10.16
C ASP A 471 15.33 -37.20 9.31
N PRO A 472 15.32 -36.89 8.00
CA PRO A 472 14.38 -37.45 7.05
C PRO A 472 14.42 -38.98 6.91
N GLY A 473 15.56 -39.61 7.22
CA GLY A 473 15.80 -41.04 7.08
C GLY A 473 14.97 -41.90 8.03
N ARG A 474 14.53 -41.33 9.15
CA ARG A 474 13.65 -41.98 10.14
C ARG A 474 12.29 -42.42 9.57
N TRP A 475 11.90 -41.89 8.42
CA TRP A 475 10.67 -42.23 7.72
C TRP A 475 10.84 -43.28 6.60
N ARG A 476 12.00 -43.94 6.50
CA ARG A 476 12.28 -44.98 5.48
C ARG A 476 11.52 -46.28 5.75
N SER A 477 11.02 -46.89 4.67
CA SER A 477 10.09 -48.02 4.65
C SER A 477 10.55 -49.33 5.31
N LYS A 478 11.85 -49.52 5.62
CA LYS A 478 12.35 -50.81 6.15
C LYS A 478 11.98 -51.12 7.61
N ARG A 479 11.45 -50.16 8.37
CA ARG A 479 10.89 -50.44 9.73
C ARG A 479 9.36 -50.52 9.77
N ASP A 480 8.67 -50.15 8.69
CA ASP A 480 7.21 -50.03 8.67
C ASP A 480 6.50 -51.36 8.29
N GLU A 481 7.19 -52.32 7.67
CA GLU A 481 6.62 -53.65 7.38
C GLU A 481 6.73 -54.63 8.57
N ASP A 482 7.80 -54.56 9.36
CA ASP A 482 8.02 -55.46 10.52
C ASP A 482 7.42 -54.94 11.85
N GLN A 483 6.88 -53.71 11.91
CA GLN A 483 6.23 -53.16 13.10
C GLN A 483 4.81 -52.65 12.81
N ARG A 484 3.90 -53.57 12.45
CA ARG A 484 2.44 -53.38 12.58
C ARG A 484 1.98 -53.40 14.05
N GLY A 485 2.68 -52.70 14.94
CA GLY A 485 2.21 -52.43 16.29
C GLY A 485 1.22 -51.26 16.29
N GLU A 486 0.15 -51.33 17.07
CA GLU A 486 -1.02 -50.42 17.10
C GLU A 486 -0.74 -48.91 17.40
N GLY A 487 0.52 -48.45 17.38
CA GLY A 487 0.91 -47.07 17.73
C GLY A 487 1.82 -46.34 16.73
N THR A 488 2.32 -46.98 15.68
CA THR A 488 3.24 -46.35 14.71
C THR A 488 2.55 -45.32 13.80
N ALA A 489 1.28 -45.54 13.45
CA ALA A 489 0.49 -44.65 12.58
C ALA A 489 0.23 -43.25 13.18
N PHE A 490 0.24 -43.11 14.50
CA PHE A 490 -0.06 -41.84 15.20
C PHE A 490 1.20 -41.00 15.52
N ARG A 491 2.35 -41.35 14.92
CA ARG A 491 3.59 -40.56 15.01
C ARG A 491 3.60 -39.35 14.07
N SER A 492 2.74 -39.32 13.05
CA SER A 492 2.64 -38.20 12.10
C SER A 492 1.19 -37.81 11.87
N LEU A 493 0.80 -36.64 12.41
CA LEU A 493 -0.60 -36.19 12.44
C LEU A 493 -0.77 -34.74 11.96
N ALA A 494 0.21 -34.20 11.23
CA ALA A 494 0.19 -32.80 10.77
C ALA A 494 -1.02 -32.48 9.87
N PHE A 495 -1.47 -33.45 9.07
CA PHE A 495 -2.71 -33.35 8.29
C PHE A 495 -3.90 -34.03 8.98
N GLY A 496 -3.80 -34.39 10.25
CA GLY A 496 -4.76 -35.22 10.97
C GLY A 496 -4.78 -36.68 10.48
N PHE A 497 -5.78 -37.43 10.93
CA PHE A 497 -5.99 -38.83 10.58
C PHE A 497 -7.50 -39.12 10.41
N GLY A 498 -7.83 -40.23 9.74
CA GLY A 498 -9.20 -40.68 9.53
C GLY A 498 -10.04 -39.78 8.61
N ALA A 499 -11.37 -39.82 8.77
CA ALA A 499 -12.32 -39.11 7.91
C ALA A 499 -12.20 -37.57 8.02
N ARG A 500 -11.68 -37.09 9.16
CA ARG A 500 -11.41 -35.68 9.48
C ARG A 500 -9.97 -35.24 9.21
N GLN A 501 -9.19 -36.02 8.46
CA GLN A 501 -7.92 -35.51 7.94
C GLN A 501 -8.14 -34.29 7.04
N CYS A 502 -7.12 -33.46 6.87
CA CYS A 502 -7.15 -32.25 6.05
C CYS A 502 -7.65 -32.55 4.64
N VAL A 503 -8.57 -31.71 4.15
CA VAL A 503 -9.16 -31.82 2.81
C VAL A 503 -8.18 -31.43 1.71
N GLY A 504 -7.27 -30.49 1.97
CA GLY A 504 -6.23 -30.05 1.04
C GLY A 504 -4.93 -30.86 1.11
N ARG A 505 -4.88 -31.95 1.89
CA ARG A 505 -3.63 -32.70 2.16
C ARG A 505 -2.86 -33.05 0.89
N ARG A 506 -3.54 -33.59 -0.13
CA ARG A 506 -2.89 -34.03 -1.37
C ARG A 506 -2.37 -32.86 -2.18
N ILE A 507 -3.03 -31.71 -2.14
CA ILE A 507 -2.58 -30.49 -2.81
C ILE A 507 -1.30 -30.01 -2.13
N ALA A 508 -1.35 -29.76 -0.81
CA ALA A 508 -0.21 -29.29 -0.03
C ALA A 508 1.00 -30.24 -0.05
N GLU A 509 0.80 -31.56 0.11
CA GLU A 509 1.89 -32.54 0.05
C GLU A 509 2.59 -32.51 -1.32
N ASN A 510 1.85 -32.36 -2.43
CA ASN A 510 2.45 -32.33 -3.76
C ASN A 510 3.05 -30.95 -4.08
N GLU A 511 2.41 -29.84 -3.69
CA GLU A 511 2.98 -28.47 -3.76
C GLU A 511 4.37 -28.42 -3.12
N MET A 512 4.47 -28.90 -1.86
CA MET A 512 5.74 -28.89 -1.13
C MET A 512 6.79 -29.80 -1.78
N GLN A 513 6.39 -30.99 -2.22
CA GLN A 513 7.32 -31.94 -2.84
C GLN A 513 7.86 -31.41 -4.16
N LEU A 514 6.99 -30.92 -5.05
CA LEU A 514 7.38 -30.42 -6.37
C LEU A 514 8.29 -29.21 -6.24
N LEU A 515 7.95 -28.24 -5.39
CA LEU A 515 8.82 -27.08 -5.19
C LEU A 515 10.19 -27.49 -4.64
N LEU A 516 10.23 -28.28 -3.57
CA LEU A 516 11.51 -28.73 -3.00
C LEU A 516 12.32 -29.55 -4.00
N MET A 517 11.68 -30.37 -4.83
CA MET A 517 12.34 -31.12 -5.89
C MET A 517 13.00 -30.17 -6.90
N HIS A 518 12.26 -29.20 -7.45
CA HIS A 518 12.80 -28.21 -8.41
C HIS A 518 13.92 -27.37 -7.81
N ILE A 519 13.77 -26.94 -6.55
CA ILE A 519 14.82 -26.23 -5.81
C ILE A 519 16.06 -27.09 -5.64
N LEU A 520 15.93 -28.35 -5.21
CA LEU A 520 17.06 -29.27 -5.03
C LEU A 520 17.66 -29.73 -6.37
N LEU A 521 16.93 -29.72 -7.48
CA LEU A 521 17.53 -29.93 -8.79
C LEU A 521 18.43 -28.74 -9.18
N SER A 522 17.99 -27.52 -8.89
CA SER A 522 18.56 -26.27 -9.43
C SER A 522 19.57 -25.56 -8.52
N PHE A 523 19.42 -25.64 -7.19
CA PHE A 523 20.14 -24.79 -6.23
C PHE A 523 20.70 -25.58 -5.04
N ARG A 524 21.89 -25.21 -4.57
CA ARG A 524 22.36 -25.59 -3.23
C ARG A 524 21.97 -24.52 -2.22
N LEU A 525 21.51 -24.95 -1.05
CA LEU A 525 21.05 -24.07 0.04
C LEU A 525 22.12 -24.01 1.14
N SER A 526 22.31 -22.83 1.71
CA SER A 526 23.10 -22.63 2.94
C SER A 526 22.48 -21.54 3.80
N VAL A 527 22.74 -21.57 5.11
CA VAL A 527 22.23 -20.57 6.06
C VAL A 527 23.39 -19.80 6.72
N PRO A 528 23.25 -18.49 6.96
CA PRO A 528 24.30 -17.65 7.55
C PRO A 528 24.41 -17.78 9.08
N SER A 529 23.50 -18.51 9.73
CA SER A 529 23.51 -18.80 11.17
C SER A 529 22.94 -20.19 11.43
N SER A 530 23.54 -20.91 12.38
CA SER A 530 23.06 -22.21 12.89
C SER A 530 22.23 -22.10 14.17
N GLU A 531 21.96 -20.87 14.66
CA GLU A 531 21.14 -20.64 15.85
C GLU A 531 19.73 -21.23 15.72
N ASP A 532 19.13 -21.60 16.86
CA ASP A 532 17.79 -22.17 16.90
C ASP A 532 16.69 -21.17 16.48
N ILE A 533 15.73 -21.68 15.71
CA ILE A 533 14.64 -20.90 15.15
C ILE A 533 13.67 -20.46 16.25
N LYS A 534 13.50 -19.16 16.43
CA LYS A 534 12.42 -18.62 17.28
C LYS A 534 11.09 -18.76 16.57
N THR A 535 10.08 -19.24 17.28
CA THR A 535 8.75 -19.54 16.72
C THR A 535 7.63 -18.83 17.49
N LYS A 536 6.58 -18.43 16.77
CA LYS A 536 5.34 -17.84 17.30
C LYS A 536 4.13 -18.58 16.75
N TYR A 537 3.00 -18.53 17.45
CA TYR A 537 1.75 -19.17 17.06
C TYR A 537 0.66 -18.13 16.80
N THR A 538 0.07 -18.17 15.60
CA THR A 538 -1.03 -17.30 15.17
C THR A 538 -2.05 -18.18 14.45
N LEU A 539 -2.63 -19.14 15.17
CA LEU A 539 -3.42 -20.28 14.66
C LEU A 539 -2.61 -21.33 13.89
N ILE A 540 -1.51 -20.90 13.27
CA ILE A 540 -0.46 -21.76 12.75
C ILE A 540 0.90 -21.38 13.35
N LEU A 541 1.87 -22.30 13.30
CA LEU A 541 3.22 -22.07 13.80
C LEU A 541 4.07 -21.31 12.76
N HIS A 542 4.50 -20.10 13.08
CA HIS A 542 5.39 -19.26 12.26
C HIS A 542 6.77 -19.14 12.87
N ILE A 543 7.71 -18.70 12.04
CA ILE A 543 9.02 -18.22 12.44
C ILE A 543 8.91 -16.76 12.90
N VAL A 544 9.63 -16.40 13.97
CA VAL A 544 9.76 -15.02 14.41
C VAL A 544 10.80 -14.36 13.53
N MET A 545 10.34 -13.62 12.51
CA MET A 545 11.21 -12.76 11.74
C MET A 545 11.65 -11.59 12.61
N ALA A 546 12.96 -11.40 12.78
CA ALA A 546 13.46 -10.11 13.21
C ALA A 546 13.07 -9.13 12.08
N HIS A 547 12.17 -8.18 12.36
CA HIS A 547 12.01 -7.04 11.47
C HIS A 547 13.40 -6.42 11.29
N PHE A 548 13.86 -6.40 10.05
CA PHE A 548 15.04 -5.66 9.66
C PHE A 548 14.74 -4.18 9.92
N LYS A 549 15.05 -3.70 11.13
CA LYS A 549 15.67 -2.37 11.23
C LYS A 549 16.88 -2.47 10.30
N LEU A 550 16.87 -1.72 9.20
CA LEU A 550 18.00 -1.59 8.25
C LEU A 550 19.30 -1.39 9.05
N ALA A 551 20.04 -2.47 9.27
CA ALA A 551 21.36 -2.46 9.87
C ALA A 551 22.38 -2.23 8.74
N HIS A 552 22.49 -0.98 8.30
CA HIS A 552 23.70 -0.44 7.69
C HIS A 552 24.20 0.66 8.63
N LEU A 553 24.81 0.25 9.76
CA LEU A 553 25.60 1.09 10.68
C LEU A 553 26.08 0.18 11.83
N SER A 554 27.17 -0.55 11.60
CA SER A 554 27.95 -1.20 12.67
C SER A 554 29.30 -1.66 12.12
N CYS A 555 30.11 -0.72 11.67
CA CYS A 555 31.57 -0.86 11.63
C CYS A 555 32.18 0.48 12.05
N CYS A 556 31.97 0.84 13.31
CA CYS A 556 32.72 1.84 14.06
C CYS A 556 32.05 1.94 15.43
N MET A 557 32.57 1.23 16.43
CA MET A 557 32.52 1.54 17.87
C MET A 557 32.94 0.29 18.64
N GLN A 558 34.24 -0.01 18.59
CA GLN A 558 34.93 -0.67 19.69
C GLN A 558 35.95 0.36 20.18
N CYS A 559 35.54 1.18 21.15
CA CYS A 559 36.41 1.93 22.08
C CYS A 559 35.54 2.78 23.03
N ALA A 560 35.42 2.33 24.28
CA ALA A 560 35.49 3.13 25.53
C ALA A 560 34.58 2.55 26.66
N PRO A 561 35.01 2.59 27.94
CA PRO A 561 34.42 1.81 29.03
C PRO A 561 33.68 2.64 30.11
N ASN A 562 32.98 1.90 30.99
CA ASN A 562 32.57 2.20 32.38
C ASN A 562 31.29 2.98 32.70
N GLY A 563 30.45 2.33 33.54
CA GLY A 563 29.63 2.90 34.64
C GLY A 563 28.45 3.77 34.21
N VAL A 564 27.20 3.57 34.66
CA VAL A 564 26.75 3.67 36.05
C VAL A 564 25.38 2.98 36.21
N ARG A 565 25.15 2.46 37.42
CA ARG A 565 23.94 1.77 37.90
C ARG A 565 22.77 2.73 38.17
N GLY A 566 21.54 2.26 38.00
CA GLY A 566 20.35 2.89 38.59
C GLY A 566 19.05 2.24 38.14
N TRP A 567 18.47 1.39 38.98
CA TRP A 567 17.19 0.71 38.81
C TRP A 567 16.05 1.55 39.42
N ARG A 568 14.80 1.25 38.97
CA ARG A 568 13.51 1.52 39.61
C ARG A 568 13.06 2.99 39.63
N ASP A 569 12.07 3.32 38.83
CA ASP A 569 10.66 3.43 39.25
C ASP A 569 9.76 3.63 38.01
N GLU A 570 8.45 3.47 38.21
CA GLU A 570 7.32 3.57 37.24
C GLU A 570 6.70 2.23 36.82
N TRP A 571 6.20 1.51 37.83
CA TRP A 571 5.03 0.64 37.74
C TRP A 571 3.88 1.32 38.50
N GLU A 572 3.29 2.38 37.93
CA GLU A 572 2.05 2.97 38.47
C GLU A 572 1.32 3.84 37.41
N ALA A 573 0.80 3.21 36.35
CA ALA A 573 -0.25 3.79 35.50
C ALA A 573 -0.91 2.70 34.62
N VAL A 574 -1.64 1.76 35.23
CA VAL A 574 -2.62 0.93 34.52
C VAL A 574 -4.00 1.54 34.73
N GLY A 575 -4.40 2.41 33.80
CA GLY A 575 -5.74 2.97 33.74
C GLY A 575 -5.90 3.87 32.51
N THR A 576 -6.79 3.47 31.60
CA THR A 576 -7.30 4.17 30.39
C THR A 576 -6.65 3.89 29.03
N GLY A 577 -7.50 3.50 28.07
CA GLY A 577 -7.33 3.69 26.63
C GLY A 577 -6.47 2.67 25.88
N ALA A 578 -7.00 2.07 24.82
CA ALA A 578 -6.19 1.46 23.78
C ALA A 578 -5.32 2.56 23.15
N ARG A 579 -4.10 2.76 23.65
CA ARG A 579 -3.16 3.70 23.05
C ARG A 579 -2.66 3.12 21.74
N ILE A 580 -3.01 3.81 20.65
CA ILE A 580 -2.29 3.69 19.39
C ILE A 580 -0.81 3.99 19.72
N ARG A 581 0.10 3.06 19.42
CA ARG A 581 1.53 3.28 19.67
C ARG A 581 1.97 4.50 18.87
N ARG A 582 2.33 5.58 19.55
CA ARG A 582 2.90 6.78 18.91
C ARG A 582 4.38 6.53 18.65
N TYR A 583 4.84 6.84 17.44
CA TYR A 583 6.23 6.66 17.05
C TYR A 583 7.16 7.62 17.83
N SER A 584 6.62 8.78 18.21
CA SER A 584 7.22 9.75 19.14
C SER A 584 7.62 9.16 20.51
N GLU A 585 7.03 8.02 20.92
CA GLU A 585 7.38 7.33 22.17
C GLU A 585 8.53 6.31 22.02
N VAL A 586 8.96 5.99 20.79
CA VAL A 586 9.89 4.87 20.49
C VAL A 586 11.24 5.31 19.90
N MET A 587 11.33 6.53 19.37
CA MET A 587 12.59 7.14 18.91
C MET A 587 12.95 8.34 19.79
N THR A 588 14.12 8.29 20.44
CA THR A 588 14.80 9.49 20.94
C THR A 588 15.30 10.26 19.73
N LEU A 589 14.49 11.22 19.27
CA LEU A 589 14.92 12.24 18.33
C LEU A 589 15.94 13.15 19.06
N PRO A 590 16.94 13.73 18.37
CA PRO A 590 17.86 14.67 19.00
C PRO A 590 17.08 15.80 19.69
N ASP A 591 17.59 16.36 20.79
CA ASP A 591 16.97 17.53 21.45
C ASP A 591 16.81 18.73 20.50
N SER A 592 17.54 18.74 19.37
CA SER A 592 17.41 19.75 18.31
C SER A 592 16.19 19.56 17.40
N PHE A 593 15.55 18.39 17.38
CA PHE A 593 14.51 18.04 16.40
C PHE A 593 13.19 18.80 16.65
N ILE A 594 12.88 19.74 15.76
CA ILE A 594 11.76 20.69 15.90
C ILE A 594 10.42 20.12 15.39
N GLN A 595 10.43 19.01 14.64
CA GLN A 595 9.34 18.69 13.69
C GLN A 595 8.32 17.66 14.23
N ARG A 596 7.33 18.13 14.99
CA ARG A 596 6.21 17.31 15.49
C ARG A 596 5.13 16.99 14.42
N GLN A 597 4.77 17.94 13.56
CA GLN A 597 4.19 17.82 12.19
C GLN A 597 3.39 16.54 11.83
N GLN A 598 2.39 16.15 12.61
CA GLN A 598 1.61 14.92 12.33
C GLN A 598 2.53 13.69 12.09
N LEU A 599 3.70 13.63 12.74
CA LEU A 599 4.76 12.69 12.39
C LEU A 599 4.28 11.25 12.56
N ASP A 600 3.54 10.99 13.64
CA ASP A 600 2.90 9.68 13.91
C ASP A 600 1.95 9.29 12.76
N ALA A 601 1.07 10.19 12.33
CA ALA A 601 0.18 9.97 11.20
C ALA A 601 0.94 9.74 9.89
N SER A 602 2.08 10.40 9.72
CA SER A 602 2.86 10.28 8.49
C SER A 602 3.65 8.98 8.35
N MET A 603 3.81 8.24 9.43
CA MET A 603 4.47 6.93 9.48
C MET A 603 3.47 5.77 9.40
N ALA A 604 2.19 6.05 9.16
CA ALA A 604 1.15 5.05 9.00
C ALA A 604 1.39 4.17 7.76
N ASP A 605 0.99 2.90 7.82
CA ASP A 605 1.17 1.97 6.70
C ASP A 605 0.08 2.13 5.61
N THR A 606 -1.02 2.80 5.95
CA THR A 606 -2.15 3.01 5.04
C THR A 606 -2.71 4.43 5.17
N PHE A 607 -3.33 4.93 4.10
CA PHE A 607 -4.01 6.23 4.15
C PHE A 607 -5.13 6.26 5.21
N LEU A 608 -5.85 5.15 5.43
CA LEU A 608 -6.91 5.11 6.45
C LEU A 608 -6.32 5.24 7.87
N GLU A 609 -5.22 4.56 8.15
CA GLU A 609 -4.53 4.68 9.44
C GLU A 609 -3.92 6.07 9.62
N HIS A 610 -3.35 6.65 8.55
CA HIS A 610 -2.90 8.04 8.52
C HIS A 610 -4.03 9.00 8.96
N LEU A 611 -5.23 8.86 8.38
CA LEU A 611 -6.40 9.67 8.78
C LEU A 611 -6.80 9.46 10.24
N CYS A 612 -6.71 8.23 10.76
CA CYS A 612 -7.03 7.92 12.16
C CYS A 612 -6.02 8.50 13.16
N LEU A 613 -4.81 8.80 12.70
CA LEU A 613 -3.68 9.27 13.50
C LEU A 613 -3.50 10.80 13.47
N LEU A 614 -4.24 11.52 12.62
CA LEU A 614 -4.22 12.98 12.62
C LEU A 614 -4.60 13.50 14.01
N ASP A 615 -3.76 14.38 14.56
CA ASP A 615 -3.84 14.87 15.93
C ASP A 615 -3.83 16.41 15.93
N ILE A 616 -4.93 17.02 16.39
CA ILE A 616 -5.10 18.47 16.40
C ILE A 616 -4.13 19.19 17.36
N ASP A 617 -3.53 18.47 18.31
CA ASP A 617 -2.60 19.04 19.27
C ASP A 617 -1.14 19.06 18.75
N GLN A 618 -0.90 18.50 17.56
CA GLN A 618 0.42 18.49 16.91
C GLN A 618 0.59 19.72 16.02
N GLU A 619 1.43 20.66 16.43
CA GLU A 619 1.69 21.87 15.66
C GLU A 619 2.45 21.60 14.34
N PRO A 620 2.11 22.31 13.24
CA PRO A 620 2.85 22.28 11.99
C PRO A 620 4.16 23.08 12.09
N ILE A 621 5.12 22.83 11.19
CA ILE A 621 6.34 23.66 11.12
C ILE A 621 6.07 25.11 10.80
N THR A 622 7.02 25.97 11.16
CA THR A 622 7.05 27.40 10.84
C THR A 622 6.91 27.69 9.34
N ALA A 623 7.55 26.88 8.49
CA ALA A 623 7.49 27.07 7.05
C ALA A 623 6.10 26.74 6.49
N ARG A 624 5.69 27.47 5.47
CA ARG A 624 4.47 27.22 4.70
C ARG A 624 4.81 27.06 3.23
N ASN A 625 4.51 25.90 2.67
CA ASN A 625 4.93 25.45 1.35
C ASN A 625 3.99 25.94 0.23
N THR A 626 2.67 25.96 0.41
CA THR A 626 1.68 26.35 -0.60
C THR A 626 1.56 27.86 -0.69
N SER A 627 1.78 28.47 -1.86
CA SER A 627 1.77 29.93 -2.03
C SER A 627 0.38 30.55 -1.99
N ILE A 628 0.31 31.80 -1.52
CA ILE A 628 -0.93 32.58 -1.43
C ILE A 628 -0.87 33.72 -2.44
N ILE A 629 -1.85 33.71 -3.33
CA ILE A 629 -2.07 34.73 -4.35
C ILE A 629 -3.18 35.65 -3.85
N CYS A 630 -2.92 36.95 -3.85
CA CYS A 630 -3.90 37.95 -3.41
C CYS A 630 -4.23 38.89 -4.55
N THR A 631 -5.51 39.05 -4.85
CA THR A 631 -5.96 40.08 -5.78
C THR A 631 -5.89 41.44 -5.11
N ILE A 632 -5.20 42.38 -5.76
CA ILE A 632 -5.02 43.74 -5.24
C ILE A 632 -6.11 44.65 -5.78
N GLY A 633 -6.72 45.42 -4.88
CA GLY A 633 -7.82 46.33 -5.20
C GLY A 633 -7.88 47.50 -4.21
N PRO A 634 -8.99 48.25 -4.19
CA PRO A 634 -9.14 49.41 -3.31
C PRO A 634 -8.84 49.13 -1.83
N ALA A 635 -9.17 47.95 -1.32
CA ALA A 635 -8.95 47.57 0.07
C ALA A 635 -7.48 47.25 0.41
N SER A 636 -6.63 47.03 -0.58
CA SER A 636 -5.28 46.45 -0.41
C SER A 636 -4.15 47.16 -1.16
N ARG A 637 -4.44 48.15 -2.02
CA ARG A 637 -3.44 48.80 -2.89
C ARG A 637 -2.46 49.75 -2.21
N SER A 638 -2.72 50.18 -0.97
CA SER A 638 -1.85 51.13 -0.26
C SER A 638 -0.61 50.43 0.30
N ILE A 639 0.54 51.12 0.29
CA ILE A 639 1.82 50.57 0.76
C ILE A 639 1.72 50.01 2.20
N PRO A 640 1.12 50.72 3.19
CA PRO A 640 0.99 50.17 4.54
C PRO A 640 0.18 48.87 4.59
N LYS A 641 -0.89 48.76 3.78
CA LYS A 641 -1.71 47.55 3.73
C LYS A 641 -0.97 46.41 3.03
N LEU A 642 -0.22 46.71 1.97
CA LEU A 642 0.66 45.74 1.31
C LEU A 642 1.72 45.20 2.28
N HIS A 643 2.32 46.05 3.13
CA HIS A 643 3.23 45.58 4.18
C HIS A 643 2.57 44.58 5.12
N GLU A 644 1.37 44.86 5.59
CA GLU A 644 0.61 43.95 6.46
C GLU A 644 0.30 42.62 5.75
N MET A 645 -0.09 42.67 4.47
CA MET A 645 -0.39 41.46 3.67
C MET A 645 0.84 40.62 3.39
N ILE A 646 1.99 41.23 3.07
CA ILE A 646 3.27 40.53 2.85
C ILE A 646 3.74 39.87 4.15
N LYS A 647 3.57 40.54 5.30
CA LYS A 647 3.86 39.95 6.62
C LYS A 647 2.93 38.77 6.92
N ALA A 648 1.63 38.91 6.64
CA ALA A 648 0.62 37.89 6.85
C ALA A 648 0.80 36.64 5.97
N GLY A 649 1.45 36.77 4.80
CA GLY A 649 1.84 35.60 3.98
C GLY A 649 1.59 35.72 2.48
N MET A 650 1.28 36.90 1.94
CA MET A 650 1.11 37.10 0.49
C MET A 650 2.42 36.83 -0.27
N ASN A 651 2.35 36.00 -1.31
CA ASN A 651 3.48 35.64 -2.19
C ASN A 651 3.39 36.29 -3.58
N ILE A 652 2.18 36.40 -4.11
CA ILE A 652 1.91 36.88 -5.47
C ILE A 652 0.77 37.89 -5.42
N ALA A 653 1.02 39.08 -5.99
CA ALA A 653 0.03 40.13 -6.18
C ALA A 653 -0.63 39.96 -7.56
N ARG A 654 -1.92 39.63 -7.57
CA ARG A 654 -2.74 39.50 -8.79
C ARG A 654 -3.40 40.83 -9.11
N LEU A 655 -3.32 41.24 -10.37
CA LEU A 655 -3.96 42.42 -10.93
C LEU A 655 -5.04 41.96 -11.92
N ASN A 656 -6.30 42.22 -11.62
CA ASN A 656 -7.42 41.82 -12.48
C ASN A 656 -7.71 42.90 -13.53
N PHE A 657 -7.37 42.67 -14.80
CA PHE A 657 -7.52 43.64 -15.90
C PHE A 657 -8.94 43.68 -16.50
N SER A 658 -9.85 42.86 -15.98
CA SER A 658 -11.29 43.04 -16.23
C SER A 658 -11.79 44.40 -15.71
N HIS A 659 -11.06 44.99 -14.74
CA HIS A 659 -11.32 46.32 -14.18
C HIS A 659 -10.05 47.18 -14.16
N GLY A 660 -10.22 48.49 -14.01
CA GLY A 660 -9.11 49.44 -13.89
C GLY A 660 -8.44 49.79 -15.22
N SER A 661 -7.79 50.94 -15.26
CA SER A 661 -6.97 51.40 -16.39
C SER A 661 -5.51 50.96 -16.24
N HIS A 662 -4.72 51.10 -17.31
CA HIS A 662 -3.27 50.90 -17.24
C HIS A 662 -2.60 51.82 -16.21
N GLU A 663 -3.09 53.05 -16.03
CA GLU A 663 -2.61 53.97 -15.02
C GLU A 663 -2.83 53.41 -13.60
N TYR A 664 -4.05 52.95 -13.31
CA TYR A 664 -4.39 52.35 -12.02
C TYR A 664 -3.52 51.13 -11.71
N HIS A 665 -3.33 50.24 -12.68
CA HIS A 665 -2.49 49.06 -12.50
C HIS A 665 -0.99 49.40 -12.44
N GLY A 666 -0.54 50.41 -13.19
CA GLY A 666 0.83 50.92 -13.12
C GLY A 666 1.18 51.47 -11.75
N GLU A 667 0.28 52.24 -11.15
CA GLU A 667 0.44 52.72 -9.78
C GLU A 667 0.42 51.56 -8.77
N THR A 668 -0.46 50.58 -8.96
CA THR A 668 -0.52 49.38 -8.10
C THR A 668 0.79 48.58 -8.15
N ILE A 669 1.37 48.39 -9.35
CA ILE A 669 2.67 47.74 -9.55
C ILE A 669 3.78 48.49 -8.81
N LYS A 670 3.78 49.83 -8.93
CA LYS A 670 4.73 50.68 -8.21
C LYS A 670 4.60 50.51 -6.70
N ASN A 671 3.38 50.55 -6.16
CA ASN A 671 3.13 50.39 -4.72
C ASN A 671 3.56 49.00 -4.21
N VAL A 672 3.32 47.92 -4.97
CA VAL A 672 3.79 46.57 -4.60
C VAL A 672 5.31 46.52 -4.53
N ARG A 673 6.00 47.08 -5.53
CA ARG A 673 7.47 47.12 -5.55
C ARG A 673 8.04 47.94 -4.40
N GLU A 674 7.47 49.11 -4.15
CA GLU A 674 7.87 49.98 -3.04
C GLU A 674 7.62 49.30 -1.69
N ALA A 675 6.48 48.64 -1.51
CA ALA A 675 6.17 47.88 -0.30
C ALA A 675 7.22 46.78 -0.05
N VAL A 676 7.58 46.01 -1.08
CA VAL A 676 8.60 44.94 -0.96
C VAL A 676 9.98 45.49 -0.61
N GLN A 677 10.36 46.64 -1.15
CA GLN A 677 11.67 47.27 -0.87
C GLN A 677 11.73 47.89 0.53
N THR A 678 10.63 48.45 1.02
CA THR A 678 10.59 49.23 2.27
C THR A 678 10.21 48.43 3.51
N ILE A 679 9.67 47.21 3.35
CA ILE A 679 9.15 46.42 4.47
C ILE A 679 10.21 45.97 5.47
N ASN A 680 11.42 45.67 4.99
CA ASN A 680 12.56 45.27 5.79
C ASN A 680 13.86 45.46 4.99
N SER A 681 14.85 46.11 5.61
CA SER A 681 16.17 46.34 5.00
C SER A 681 17.13 45.17 5.18
N ASP A 682 16.86 44.23 6.09
CA ASP A 682 17.68 43.05 6.33
C ASP A 682 17.48 42.02 5.20
N PRO A 683 18.52 41.68 4.43
CA PRO A 683 18.44 40.68 3.36
C PRO A 683 17.94 39.30 3.81
N LEU A 684 18.13 38.94 5.09
CA LEU A 684 17.64 37.67 5.65
C LEU A 684 16.10 37.64 5.76
N TYR A 685 15.49 38.81 5.90
CA TYR A 685 14.04 38.98 6.03
C TYR A 685 13.35 39.49 4.77
N TYR A 686 14.12 39.84 3.73
CA TYR A 686 13.60 40.13 2.40
C TYR A 686 12.72 38.99 1.89
N ARG A 687 11.58 39.33 1.27
CA ARG A 687 10.64 38.39 0.66
C ARG A 687 10.34 38.84 -0.77
N PRO A 688 10.75 38.09 -1.81
CA PRO A 688 10.31 38.38 -3.16
C PRO A 688 8.79 38.23 -3.28
N VAL A 689 8.10 39.22 -3.85
CA VAL A 689 6.67 39.12 -4.18
C VAL A 689 6.54 39.20 -5.69
N ALA A 690 5.86 38.22 -6.29
CA ALA A 690 5.63 38.20 -7.72
C ALA A 690 4.41 39.04 -8.11
N ILE A 691 4.39 39.53 -9.36
CA ILE A 691 3.26 40.26 -9.92
C ILE A 691 2.65 39.45 -11.07
N ALA A 692 1.35 39.19 -10.96
CA ALA A 692 0.57 38.47 -11.97
C ALA A 692 -0.46 39.41 -12.62
N LEU A 693 -0.48 39.45 -13.95
CA LEU A 693 -1.53 40.10 -14.73
C LEU A 693 -2.59 39.06 -15.09
N ASP A 694 -3.83 39.25 -14.66
CA ASP A 694 -4.97 38.40 -15.05
C ASP A 694 -5.76 39.10 -16.16
N THR A 695 -5.80 38.49 -17.34
CA THR A 695 -6.38 39.09 -18.55
C THR A 695 -7.89 39.18 -18.44
N LYS A 696 -8.50 40.12 -19.16
CA LYS A 696 -9.96 40.16 -19.27
C LYS A 696 -10.47 38.93 -20.05
N GLY A 697 -9.84 38.65 -21.20
CA GLY A 697 -10.25 37.55 -22.08
C GLY A 697 -11.59 37.77 -22.79
N PRO A 698 -12.07 36.75 -23.52
CA PRO A 698 -13.27 36.80 -24.37
C PRO A 698 -14.58 36.66 -23.56
N GLU A 699 -14.79 37.52 -22.57
CA GLU A 699 -16.07 37.60 -21.85
C GLU A 699 -17.19 38.10 -22.77
N ILE A 700 -18.37 37.48 -22.68
CA ILE A 700 -19.61 38.03 -23.25
C ILE A 700 -20.30 38.87 -22.17
N ARG A 701 -20.80 40.06 -22.51
CA ARG A 701 -21.45 40.97 -21.58
C ARG A 701 -22.74 41.56 -22.11
N THR A 702 -23.64 41.89 -21.18
CA THR A 702 -24.85 42.67 -21.47
C THR A 702 -24.56 44.15 -21.68
N GLY A 703 -25.51 44.86 -22.29
CA GLY A 703 -25.45 46.31 -22.48
C GLY A 703 -25.76 47.11 -21.20
N LEU A 704 -25.92 48.42 -21.35
CA LEU A 704 -26.50 49.26 -20.31
C LEU A 704 -28.01 49.03 -20.22
N VAL A 705 -28.52 48.99 -18.99
CA VAL A 705 -29.95 48.92 -18.72
C VAL A 705 -30.55 50.31 -18.90
N LYS A 706 -31.55 50.44 -19.79
CA LYS A 706 -32.20 51.72 -20.14
C LYS A 706 -31.20 52.87 -20.41
N GLY A 707 -30.03 52.56 -20.97
CA GLY A 707 -28.99 53.53 -21.30
C GLY A 707 -28.19 54.10 -20.12
N LYS A 708 -28.36 53.61 -18.89
CA LYS A 708 -27.66 54.13 -17.70
C LYS A 708 -27.04 53.01 -16.87
N VAL A 709 -25.88 53.28 -16.26
CA VAL A 709 -25.15 52.29 -15.45
C VAL A 709 -25.90 51.92 -14.17
N GLU A 710 -26.54 52.90 -13.53
CA GLU A 710 -27.23 52.78 -12.23
C GLU A 710 -28.62 52.13 -12.34
N GLU A 711 -29.17 51.99 -13.55
CA GLU A 711 -30.51 51.45 -13.75
C GLU A 711 -30.49 49.91 -13.74
N GLU A 712 -31.62 49.34 -13.34
CA GLU A 712 -31.80 47.90 -13.18
C GLU A 712 -33.13 47.47 -13.81
N ALA A 713 -33.17 46.21 -14.23
CA ALA A 713 -34.35 45.59 -14.81
C ALA A 713 -34.67 44.29 -14.07
N GLU A 714 -35.92 44.12 -13.66
CA GLU A 714 -36.38 42.88 -13.04
C GLU A 714 -36.80 41.88 -14.11
N LEU A 715 -36.26 40.67 -14.04
CA LEU A 715 -36.62 39.54 -14.88
C LEU A 715 -37.49 38.57 -14.08
N GLU A 716 -38.79 38.52 -14.40
CA GLU A 716 -39.72 37.62 -13.73
C GLU A 716 -39.62 36.20 -14.27
N LYS A 717 -39.66 35.19 -13.39
CA LYS A 717 -39.65 33.79 -13.80
C LYS A 717 -40.86 33.45 -14.68
N GLY A 718 -40.62 32.79 -15.81
CA GLY A 718 -41.64 32.42 -16.79
C GLY A 718 -41.96 33.50 -17.81
N SER A 719 -41.43 34.72 -17.64
CA SER A 719 -41.58 35.78 -18.64
C SER A 719 -40.72 35.49 -19.89
N HIS A 720 -41.15 36.07 -21.02
CA HIS A 720 -40.45 35.98 -22.30
C HIS A 720 -39.49 37.16 -22.45
N VAL A 721 -38.25 36.86 -22.80
CA VAL A 721 -37.19 37.85 -23.02
C VAL A 721 -36.49 37.56 -24.33
N ARG A 722 -36.32 38.59 -25.16
CA ARG A 722 -35.58 38.51 -26.41
C ARG A 722 -34.15 39.00 -26.20
N VAL A 723 -33.18 38.16 -26.47
CA VAL A 723 -31.76 38.53 -26.48
C VAL A 723 -31.38 38.98 -27.89
N VAL A 724 -30.78 40.15 -28.06
CA VAL A 724 -30.42 40.75 -29.35
C VAL A 724 -28.93 41.04 -29.43
N THR A 725 -28.37 41.00 -30.64
CA THR A 725 -26.95 41.30 -30.88
C THR A 725 -26.73 42.49 -31.83
N ALA A 726 -27.79 43.02 -32.44
CA ALA A 726 -27.70 44.16 -33.34
C ALA A 726 -27.17 45.41 -32.61
N GLU A 727 -26.13 46.05 -33.16
CA GLU A 727 -25.52 47.25 -32.56
C GLU A 727 -26.52 48.42 -32.44
N SER A 728 -27.59 48.44 -33.26
CA SER A 728 -28.70 49.39 -33.16
C SER A 728 -29.47 49.32 -31.85
N ASP A 729 -29.43 48.18 -31.16
CA ASP A 729 -30.15 47.93 -29.91
C ASP A 729 -29.22 47.91 -28.69
N LYS A 730 -27.95 48.28 -28.90
CA LYS A 730 -27.01 48.49 -27.82
C LYS A 730 -27.56 49.49 -26.80
N ASP A 731 -27.38 49.17 -25.53
CA ASP A 731 -27.82 49.96 -24.37
C ASP A 731 -29.34 50.17 -24.24
N LYS A 732 -30.15 49.42 -25.02
CA LYS A 732 -31.61 49.34 -24.86
C LYS A 732 -32.04 48.13 -24.01
N THR A 733 -31.14 47.62 -23.17
CA THR A 733 -31.47 46.46 -22.32
C THR A 733 -32.55 46.85 -21.32
N ASP A 734 -33.63 46.07 -21.26
CA ASP A 734 -34.73 46.19 -20.31
C ASP A 734 -35.26 44.79 -19.93
N GLY A 735 -36.36 44.73 -19.17
CA GLY A 735 -36.96 43.46 -18.73
C GLY A 735 -37.56 42.60 -19.87
N LYS A 736 -37.54 43.06 -21.12
CA LYS A 736 -38.08 42.36 -22.31
C LYS A 736 -37.02 42.13 -23.38
N ILE A 737 -36.05 43.03 -23.52
CA ILE A 737 -34.96 42.96 -24.51
C ILE A 737 -33.63 42.99 -23.76
N ILE A 738 -32.73 42.05 -24.04
CA ILE A 738 -31.35 42.05 -23.50
C ILE A 738 -30.38 42.13 -24.67
N TRP A 739 -29.56 43.18 -24.72
CA TRP A 739 -28.47 43.25 -25.70
C TRP A 739 -27.22 42.57 -25.15
N VAL A 740 -26.51 41.80 -25.99
CA VAL A 740 -25.20 41.20 -25.67
C VAL A 740 -24.17 41.48 -26.75
N ASP A 741 -22.89 41.59 -26.33
CA ASP A 741 -21.76 41.97 -27.20
C ASP A 741 -21.15 40.82 -28.02
N TYR A 742 -21.92 39.75 -28.27
CA TYR A 742 -21.48 38.59 -29.05
C TYR A 742 -22.34 38.39 -30.30
N PRO A 743 -21.93 38.92 -31.47
CA PRO A 743 -22.74 38.91 -32.69
C PRO A 743 -23.18 37.51 -33.15
N ASN A 744 -22.33 36.49 -32.98
CA ASN A 744 -22.59 35.12 -33.42
C ASN A 744 -23.49 34.32 -32.45
N LEU A 745 -24.10 34.97 -31.46
CA LEU A 745 -24.97 34.33 -30.48
C LEU A 745 -26.07 33.44 -31.11
N PRO A 746 -26.83 33.88 -32.14
CA PRO A 746 -27.88 33.05 -32.73
C PRO A 746 -27.34 31.83 -33.49
N GLU A 747 -26.07 31.86 -33.93
CA GLU A 747 -25.44 30.74 -34.67
C GLU A 747 -25.00 29.60 -33.74
N VAL A 748 -24.63 29.93 -32.49
CA VAL A 748 -24.10 28.93 -31.54
C VAL A 748 -25.15 28.31 -30.63
N LEU A 749 -26.30 28.98 -30.45
CA LEU A 749 -27.38 28.52 -29.59
C LEU A 749 -28.40 27.67 -30.36
N LYS A 750 -28.96 26.68 -29.67
CA LYS A 750 -30.03 25.81 -30.16
C LYS A 750 -31.22 25.86 -29.20
N LYS A 751 -32.40 25.53 -29.73
CA LYS A 751 -33.61 25.39 -28.91
C LYS A 751 -33.37 24.43 -27.74
N GLY A 752 -33.62 24.91 -26.53
CA GLY A 752 -33.43 24.18 -25.28
C GLY A 752 -32.12 24.46 -24.56
N ASP A 753 -31.15 25.12 -25.21
CA ASP A 753 -29.90 25.55 -24.57
C ASP A 753 -30.17 26.57 -23.46
N LYS A 754 -29.19 26.70 -22.55
CA LYS A 754 -29.26 27.61 -21.41
C LYS A 754 -28.27 28.76 -21.57
N MET A 755 -28.70 29.93 -21.15
CA MET A 755 -27.87 31.13 -21.04
C MET A 755 -27.94 31.62 -19.61
N PHE A 756 -26.78 31.92 -19.05
CA PHE A 756 -26.64 32.38 -17.67
C PHE A 756 -26.12 33.80 -17.65
N ILE A 757 -26.69 34.64 -16.80
CA ILE A 757 -26.31 36.05 -16.66
C ILE A 757 -26.02 36.33 -15.18
N ASP A 758 -25.03 37.20 -14.94
CA ASP A 758 -24.64 37.67 -13.60
C ASP A 758 -24.21 36.54 -12.67
N ASP A 759 -23.05 35.96 -12.94
CA ASP A 759 -22.46 34.85 -12.18
C ASP A 759 -23.39 33.62 -12.07
N GLY A 760 -24.27 33.44 -13.07
CA GLY A 760 -25.24 32.34 -13.12
C GLY A 760 -26.49 32.50 -12.26
N LEU A 761 -26.70 33.68 -11.67
CA LEU A 761 -27.88 33.96 -10.85
C LEU A 761 -29.17 34.05 -11.68
N ILE A 762 -29.07 34.61 -12.88
CA ILE A 762 -30.18 34.68 -13.85
C ILE A 762 -30.00 33.55 -14.86
N GLY A 763 -31.07 32.78 -15.09
CA GLY A 763 -31.08 31.65 -16.01
C GLY A 763 -32.15 31.78 -17.07
N LEU A 764 -31.74 31.79 -18.33
CA LEU A 764 -32.60 31.84 -19.51
C LEU A 764 -32.54 30.52 -20.26
N LYS A 765 -33.67 30.10 -20.85
CA LYS A 765 -33.74 28.94 -21.73
C LYS A 765 -34.18 29.36 -23.12
N VAL A 766 -33.42 28.93 -24.12
CA VAL A 766 -33.66 29.25 -25.54
C VAL A 766 -34.92 28.54 -26.04
N LEU A 767 -35.84 29.32 -26.63
CA LEU A 767 -37.06 28.83 -27.27
C LEU A 767 -36.89 28.77 -28.79
N GLU A 768 -36.34 29.84 -29.38
CA GLU A 768 -36.20 30.02 -30.82
C GLU A 768 -35.04 31.00 -31.12
N THR A 769 -34.41 30.84 -32.28
CA THR A 769 -33.29 31.67 -32.75
C THR A 769 -33.65 32.28 -34.10
N GLY A 770 -33.47 33.61 -34.22
CA GLY A 770 -33.64 34.37 -35.47
C GLY A 770 -32.30 34.70 -36.13
N ALA A 771 -32.29 35.76 -36.94
CA ALA A 771 -31.09 36.22 -37.65
C ALA A 771 -30.08 36.91 -36.72
N ASP A 772 -30.56 37.79 -35.85
CA ASP A 772 -29.79 38.65 -34.93
C ASP A 772 -30.37 38.66 -33.50
N TRP A 773 -31.27 37.71 -33.21
CA TRP A 773 -31.96 37.60 -31.92
C TRP A 773 -32.20 36.15 -31.49
N VAL A 774 -32.45 35.97 -30.20
CA VAL A 774 -32.77 34.70 -29.56
C VAL A 774 -33.92 34.92 -28.58
N ASP A 775 -35.06 34.26 -28.80
CA ASP A 775 -36.19 34.30 -27.87
C ASP A 775 -35.97 33.27 -26.76
N THR A 776 -36.17 33.71 -25.53
CA THR A 776 -35.92 32.92 -24.33
C THR A 776 -37.10 32.99 -23.37
N VAL A 777 -37.17 32.01 -22.47
CA VAL A 777 -37.99 32.06 -21.26
C VAL A 777 -37.07 32.13 -20.04
N VAL A 778 -37.44 32.97 -19.07
CA VAL A 778 -36.71 33.09 -17.81
C VAL A 778 -37.00 31.86 -16.94
N GLU A 779 -36.01 30.98 -16.73
CA GLU A 779 -36.11 29.84 -15.80
C GLU A 779 -35.85 30.27 -14.35
N ALA A 780 -34.86 31.15 -14.16
CA ALA A 780 -34.48 31.76 -12.89
C ALA A 780 -34.41 33.28 -13.09
N GLY A 781 -35.35 33.98 -12.44
CA GLY A 781 -35.45 35.43 -12.48
C GLY A 781 -34.48 36.12 -11.54
N GLY A 782 -34.42 37.44 -11.61
CA GLY A 782 -33.54 38.25 -10.78
C GLY A 782 -33.43 39.69 -11.28
N LEU A 783 -32.61 40.46 -10.58
CA LEU A 783 -32.33 41.85 -10.91
C LEU A 783 -31.14 41.90 -11.88
N LEU A 784 -31.39 42.31 -13.12
CA LEU A 784 -30.35 42.52 -14.12
C LEU A 784 -29.83 43.96 -14.01
N CYS A 785 -28.55 44.10 -13.64
CA CYS A 785 -27.85 45.38 -13.76
C CYS A 785 -27.08 45.47 -15.09
N SER A 786 -26.41 46.61 -15.32
CA SER A 786 -25.63 46.85 -16.53
C SER A 786 -24.32 46.04 -16.60
N ARG A 787 -23.90 45.66 -17.82
CA ARG A 787 -22.57 45.06 -18.14
C ARG A 787 -22.24 43.75 -17.41
N LYS A 788 -23.26 42.93 -17.17
CA LYS A 788 -23.13 41.62 -16.52
C LYS A 788 -22.57 40.58 -17.47
N GLY A 789 -21.79 39.65 -16.95
CA GLY A 789 -21.23 38.53 -17.71
C GLY A 789 -22.33 37.59 -18.18
N VAL A 790 -22.15 37.02 -19.37
CA VAL A 790 -23.04 36.02 -19.97
C VAL A 790 -22.23 34.75 -20.24
N ASN A 791 -22.74 33.62 -19.78
CA ASN A 791 -22.15 32.30 -19.98
C ASN A 791 -23.10 31.44 -20.83
N LEU A 792 -22.53 30.61 -21.71
CA LEU A 792 -23.29 29.79 -22.68
C LEU A 792 -22.85 28.33 -22.58
N PRO A 793 -23.24 27.62 -21.50
CA PRO A 793 -22.72 26.29 -21.22
C PRO A 793 -23.06 25.26 -22.30
N GLY A 794 -22.02 24.64 -22.85
CA GLY A 794 -22.16 23.59 -23.86
C GLY A 794 -22.23 24.09 -25.30
N CYS A 795 -22.06 25.39 -25.53
CA CYS A 795 -21.96 25.98 -26.86
C CYS A 795 -20.50 26.12 -27.31
N ASP A 796 -20.23 25.83 -28.58
CA ASP A 796 -18.93 26.10 -29.19
C ASP A 796 -18.88 27.57 -29.61
N LEU A 797 -18.14 28.39 -28.85
CA LEU A 797 -18.05 29.85 -29.08
C LEU A 797 -17.20 30.19 -30.31
N ILE A 798 -17.86 30.41 -31.45
CA ILE A 798 -17.24 30.74 -32.75
C ILE A 798 -16.88 32.22 -32.83
N GLY A 799 -15.70 32.54 -33.35
CA GLY A 799 -15.29 33.92 -33.67
C GLY A 799 -14.77 34.74 -32.48
N LEU A 800 -14.87 34.23 -31.26
CA LEU A 800 -14.23 34.82 -30.08
C LEU A 800 -12.74 34.44 -30.03
N LYS A 801 -11.86 35.43 -30.20
CA LYS A 801 -10.41 35.26 -30.06
C LYS A 801 -10.05 35.19 -28.58
N ALA A 802 -9.18 34.26 -28.19
CA ALA A 802 -8.69 34.19 -26.81
C ALA A 802 -7.89 35.44 -26.39
N VAL A 803 -7.24 36.09 -27.35
CA VAL A 803 -6.55 37.36 -27.17
C VAL A 803 -7.24 38.41 -28.04
N SER A 804 -8.01 39.30 -27.40
CA SER A 804 -8.57 40.48 -28.06
C SER A 804 -7.51 41.56 -28.28
N GLU A 805 -7.82 42.60 -29.06
CA GLU A 805 -6.93 43.77 -29.23
C GLU A 805 -6.63 44.46 -27.89
N ARG A 806 -7.63 44.48 -26.99
CA ARG A 806 -7.45 44.98 -25.63
C ARG A 806 -6.52 44.07 -24.82
N ASP A 807 -6.71 42.76 -24.87
CA ASP A 807 -5.82 41.83 -24.16
C ASP A 807 -4.38 41.95 -24.68
N GLU A 808 -4.19 42.14 -25.99
CA GLU A 808 -2.86 42.37 -26.56
C GLU A 808 -2.22 43.67 -26.05
N ALA A 809 -2.99 44.75 -25.93
CA ALA A 809 -2.53 46.00 -25.32
C ALA A 809 -2.18 45.83 -23.83
N ASP A 810 -3.01 45.09 -23.08
CA ASP A 810 -2.80 44.78 -21.67
C ASP A 810 -1.54 43.93 -21.47
N LEU A 811 -1.31 42.93 -22.32
CA LEU A 811 -0.12 42.08 -22.30
C LEU A 811 1.15 42.87 -22.61
N ARG A 812 1.12 43.75 -23.63
CA ARG A 812 2.25 44.64 -23.95
C ARG A 812 2.55 45.60 -22.80
N PHE A 813 1.52 46.14 -22.15
CA PHE A 813 1.67 46.94 -20.93
C PHE A 813 2.34 46.11 -19.82
N GLY A 814 1.88 44.87 -19.58
CA GLY A 814 2.49 43.95 -18.63
C GLY A 814 3.98 43.70 -18.90
N VAL A 815 4.35 43.46 -20.15
CA VAL A 815 5.76 43.31 -20.58
C VAL A 815 6.56 44.57 -20.26
N ALA A 816 6.05 45.75 -20.62
CA ALA A 816 6.71 47.02 -20.35
C ALA A 816 6.87 47.30 -18.85
N GLN A 817 5.90 46.86 -18.03
CA GLN A 817 5.98 46.95 -16.58
C GLN A 817 6.89 45.90 -15.96
N GLY A 818 7.27 44.84 -16.67
CA GLY A 818 8.13 43.76 -16.15
C GLY A 818 7.41 42.88 -15.12
N ILE A 819 6.18 42.45 -15.42
CA ILE A 819 5.44 41.44 -14.63
C ILE A 819 6.13 40.08 -14.69
N ASP A 820 5.77 39.18 -13.76
CA ASP A 820 6.42 37.88 -13.65
C ASP A 820 5.64 36.77 -14.35
N MET A 821 4.31 36.89 -14.40
CA MET A 821 3.39 35.89 -14.95
C MET A 821 2.08 36.51 -15.46
N VAL A 822 1.42 35.79 -16.36
CA VAL A 822 0.09 36.10 -16.89
C VAL A 822 -0.86 34.97 -16.52
N PHE A 823 -2.03 35.33 -15.99
CA PHE A 823 -3.17 34.43 -15.84
C PHE A 823 -4.10 34.68 -17.03
N ALA A 824 -4.07 33.79 -18.01
CA ALA A 824 -4.79 33.95 -19.26
C ALA A 824 -6.20 33.37 -19.15
N SER A 825 -7.21 34.22 -19.28
CA SER A 825 -8.62 33.87 -19.15
C SER A 825 -9.19 33.11 -20.35
N PHE A 826 -10.14 32.22 -20.08
CA PHE A 826 -10.93 31.40 -21.02
C PHE A 826 -10.08 30.64 -22.05
N ILE A 827 -8.98 30.03 -21.60
CA ILE A 827 -8.17 29.17 -22.47
C ILE A 827 -8.96 27.89 -22.78
N ARG A 828 -9.15 27.61 -24.07
CA ARG A 828 -9.95 26.48 -24.58
C ARG A 828 -9.11 25.47 -25.36
N SER A 829 -7.95 25.88 -25.84
CA SER A 829 -7.07 25.07 -26.68
C SER A 829 -5.59 25.40 -26.50
N ALA A 830 -4.72 24.52 -27.00
CA ALA A 830 -3.28 24.78 -27.11
C ALA A 830 -2.96 26.03 -27.96
N GLN A 831 -3.78 26.32 -28.97
CA GLN A 831 -3.57 27.48 -29.84
C GLN A 831 -3.76 28.80 -29.08
N ASP A 832 -4.74 28.86 -28.18
CA ASP A 832 -4.98 30.06 -27.36
C ASP A 832 -3.74 30.40 -26.51
N VAL A 833 -3.09 29.39 -25.93
CA VAL A 833 -1.85 29.58 -25.15
C VAL A 833 -0.72 30.11 -26.04
N LYS A 834 -0.60 29.61 -27.27
CA LYS A 834 0.37 30.09 -28.26
C LYS A 834 0.11 31.54 -28.66
N ASP A 835 -1.16 31.93 -28.75
CA ASP A 835 -1.54 33.31 -29.09
C ASP A 835 -1.19 34.28 -27.96
N VAL A 836 -1.40 33.90 -26.69
CA VAL A 836 -0.90 34.67 -25.53
C VAL A 836 0.62 34.81 -25.57
N ARG A 837 1.36 33.71 -25.79
CA ARG A 837 2.83 33.76 -25.91
C ARG A 837 3.30 34.66 -27.06
N ARG A 838 2.58 34.65 -28.18
CA ARG A 838 2.87 35.50 -29.34
C ARG A 838 2.66 36.97 -29.00
N ALA A 839 1.57 37.31 -28.31
CA ALA A 839 1.26 38.67 -27.88
C ALA A 839 2.29 39.24 -26.88
N LEU A 840 2.88 38.37 -26.03
CA LEU A 840 4.00 38.75 -25.14
C LEU A 840 5.30 39.08 -25.90
N GLY A 841 5.49 38.51 -27.09
CA GLY A 841 6.65 38.76 -27.94
C GLY A 841 8.00 38.35 -27.32
N ALA A 842 9.10 38.75 -27.98
CA ALA A 842 10.45 38.34 -27.58
C ALA A 842 10.87 38.86 -26.19
N HIS A 843 10.44 40.07 -25.82
CA HIS A 843 10.75 40.69 -24.52
C HIS A 843 9.97 40.06 -23.35
N GLY A 844 8.81 39.46 -23.64
CA GLY A 844 7.98 38.76 -22.65
C GLY A 844 8.21 37.24 -22.60
N ARG A 845 9.18 36.69 -23.34
CA ARG A 845 9.36 35.23 -23.49
C ARG A 845 9.54 34.46 -22.17
N ASP A 846 10.10 35.11 -21.16
CA ASP A 846 10.44 34.52 -19.88
C ASP A 846 9.29 34.68 -18.85
N ILE A 847 8.22 35.43 -19.19
CA ILE A 847 7.00 35.56 -18.39
C ILE A 847 6.24 34.24 -18.43
N LYS A 848 5.79 33.76 -17.26
CA LYS A 848 5.06 32.50 -17.15
C LYS A 848 3.61 32.67 -17.61
N VAL A 849 3.13 31.79 -18.48
CA VAL A 849 1.73 31.76 -18.92
C VAL A 849 0.99 30.68 -18.15
N ILE A 850 0.08 31.11 -17.27
CA ILE A 850 -0.81 30.24 -16.50
C ILE A 850 -2.18 30.27 -17.14
N SER A 851 -2.60 29.15 -17.72
CA SER A 851 -3.89 29.05 -18.39
C SER A 851 -5.01 28.87 -17.38
N LYS A 852 -5.99 29.77 -17.38
CA LYS A 852 -7.21 29.63 -16.59
C LYS A 852 -8.17 28.70 -17.33
N VAL A 853 -8.45 27.56 -16.72
CA VAL A 853 -9.41 26.58 -17.25
C VAL A 853 -10.75 26.83 -16.58
N GLU A 854 -11.62 27.49 -17.34
CA GLU A 854 -12.91 27.99 -16.84
C GLU A 854 -14.09 27.72 -17.78
N SER A 855 -13.89 26.87 -18.78
CA SER A 855 -14.94 26.42 -19.71
C SER A 855 -14.94 24.90 -19.83
N ARG A 856 -16.07 24.33 -20.29
CA ARG A 856 -16.16 22.91 -20.62
C ARG A 856 -15.09 22.48 -21.64
N GLN A 857 -14.87 23.29 -22.67
CA GLN A 857 -13.91 22.99 -23.72
C GLN A 857 -12.48 22.95 -23.17
N GLY A 858 -12.11 23.89 -22.29
CA GLY A 858 -10.80 23.87 -21.63
C GLY A 858 -10.58 22.62 -20.78
N VAL A 859 -11.62 22.10 -20.13
CA VAL A 859 -11.56 20.82 -19.39
C VAL A 859 -11.40 19.62 -20.32
N GLN A 860 -12.07 19.61 -21.47
CA GLN A 860 -11.95 18.53 -22.47
C GLN A 860 -10.58 18.51 -23.13
N ASN A 861 -10.04 19.68 -23.47
CA ASN A 861 -8.74 19.87 -24.12
C ASN A 861 -7.59 20.03 -23.11
N PHE A 862 -7.79 19.60 -21.87
CA PHE A 862 -6.87 19.93 -20.78
C PHE A 862 -5.43 19.46 -21.03
N GLU A 863 -5.23 18.30 -21.67
CA GLU A 863 -3.88 17.77 -21.95
C GLU A 863 -3.06 18.69 -22.88
N GLU A 864 -3.66 19.15 -23.97
CA GLU A 864 -2.97 20.02 -24.93
C GLU A 864 -2.74 21.42 -24.34
N VAL A 865 -3.70 21.94 -23.56
CA VAL A 865 -3.55 23.19 -22.82
C VAL A 865 -2.40 23.07 -21.81
N LEU A 866 -2.38 21.99 -21.01
CA LEU A 866 -1.34 21.74 -20.03
C LEU A 866 0.03 21.63 -20.68
N ALA A 867 0.15 20.98 -21.84
CA ALA A 867 1.42 20.80 -22.54
C ALA A 867 2.07 22.14 -22.93
N GLU A 868 1.30 23.12 -23.40
CA GLU A 868 1.79 24.42 -23.87
C GLU A 868 1.91 25.49 -22.76
N SER A 869 1.19 25.30 -21.65
CA SER A 869 1.18 26.25 -20.53
C SER A 869 2.40 26.09 -19.61
N ASP A 870 2.79 27.15 -18.91
CA ASP A 870 3.79 27.03 -17.82
C ASP A 870 3.16 26.45 -16.54
N GLY A 871 1.85 26.67 -16.35
CA GLY A 871 1.03 26.15 -15.27
C GLY A 871 -0.46 26.37 -15.55
N VAL A 872 -1.32 25.99 -14.62
CA VAL A 872 -2.79 26.06 -14.77
C VAL A 872 -3.44 26.72 -13.56
N MET A 873 -4.52 27.46 -13.80
CA MET A 873 -5.44 27.88 -12.74
C MET A 873 -6.80 27.20 -12.93
N VAL A 874 -7.26 26.52 -11.87
CA VAL A 874 -8.64 26.04 -11.76
C VAL A 874 -9.51 27.23 -11.34
N ALA A 875 -10.04 27.95 -12.33
CA ALA A 875 -10.84 29.16 -12.11
C ALA A 875 -12.31 28.79 -11.88
N ARG A 876 -12.65 28.50 -10.62
CA ARG A 876 -13.91 27.83 -10.23
C ARG A 876 -15.16 28.67 -10.37
N GLY A 877 -15.03 30.00 -10.43
CA GLY A 877 -16.16 30.93 -10.60
C GLY A 877 -16.90 30.65 -11.91
N ASP A 878 -16.28 31.06 -13.02
CA ASP A 878 -16.80 30.80 -14.36
C ASP A 878 -16.98 29.30 -14.67
N LEU A 879 -16.05 28.45 -14.21
CA LEU A 879 -16.18 27.00 -14.41
C LEU A 879 -17.46 26.44 -13.78
N GLY A 880 -17.87 26.92 -12.60
CA GLY A 880 -19.08 26.47 -11.91
C GLY A 880 -20.39 26.91 -12.57
N ILE A 881 -20.30 27.80 -13.56
CA ILE A 881 -21.41 28.21 -14.41
C ILE A 881 -21.37 27.39 -15.72
N GLU A 882 -20.18 27.25 -16.32
CA GLU A 882 -19.95 26.54 -17.59
C GLU A 882 -20.13 25.01 -17.51
N ILE A 883 -19.93 24.43 -16.33
CA ILE A 883 -20.30 23.05 -16.02
C ILE A 883 -21.15 23.03 -14.74
N PRO A 884 -22.01 22.01 -14.54
CA PRO A 884 -22.76 21.88 -13.29
C PRO A 884 -21.84 22.02 -12.07
N ALA A 885 -22.21 22.88 -11.11
CA ALA A 885 -21.39 23.23 -9.96
C ALA A 885 -20.95 21.99 -9.15
N GLU A 886 -21.82 20.97 -9.04
CA GLU A 886 -21.51 19.70 -8.38
C GLU A 886 -20.44 18.87 -9.08
N LYS A 887 -20.02 19.23 -10.30
CA LYS A 887 -18.92 18.57 -11.04
C LYS A 887 -17.60 19.32 -10.94
N VAL A 888 -17.58 20.56 -10.42
CA VAL A 888 -16.36 21.39 -10.35
C VAL A 888 -15.28 20.70 -9.52
N PHE A 889 -15.64 20.02 -8.43
CA PHE A 889 -14.65 19.31 -7.60
C PHE A 889 -13.96 18.17 -8.35
N ILE A 890 -14.66 17.52 -9.31
CA ILE A 890 -14.08 16.47 -10.16
C ILE A 890 -13.05 17.10 -11.11
N ALA A 891 -13.42 18.22 -11.74
CA ALA A 891 -12.53 18.96 -12.63
C ALA A 891 -11.29 19.48 -11.88
N GLN A 892 -11.47 20.04 -10.67
CA GLN A 892 -10.37 20.48 -9.79
C GLN A 892 -9.39 19.34 -9.50
N LYS A 893 -9.88 18.21 -8.96
CA LYS A 893 -9.01 17.07 -8.60
C LYS A 893 -8.29 16.49 -9.82
N MET A 894 -8.98 16.42 -10.95
CA MET A 894 -8.41 15.97 -12.22
C MET A 894 -7.27 16.89 -12.69
N MET A 895 -7.50 18.20 -12.73
CA MET A 895 -6.50 19.17 -13.19
C MET A 895 -5.29 19.22 -12.25
N ILE A 896 -5.52 19.25 -10.93
CA ILE A 896 -4.43 19.24 -9.94
C ILE A 896 -3.59 17.96 -10.07
N GLY A 897 -4.23 16.79 -10.16
CA GLY A 897 -3.52 15.51 -10.30
C GLY A 897 -2.66 15.45 -11.57
N ARG A 898 -3.18 15.92 -12.71
CA ARG A 898 -2.45 15.98 -13.98
C ARG A 898 -1.29 16.98 -13.96
N CYS A 899 -1.50 18.17 -13.38
CA CYS A 899 -0.43 19.14 -13.17
C CYS A 899 0.69 18.60 -12.27
N ASN A 900 0.34 17.91 -11.17
CA ASN A 900 1.31 17.28 -10.28
C ASN A 900 2.14 16.22 -11.02
N SER A 901 1.48 15.37 -11.82
CA SER A 901 2.13 14.35 -12.63
C SER A 901 3.08 14.96 -13.68
N ALA A 902 2.64 16.01 -14.38
CA ALA A 902 3.45 16.75 -15.35
C ALA A 902 4.54 17.61 -14.70
N GLY A 903 4.48 17.81 -13.38
CA GLY A 903 5.34 18.73 -12.66
C GLY A 903 5.16 20.18 -13.12
N LYS A 904 3.93 20.64 -13.34
CA LYS A 904 3.63 22.06 -13.64
C LYS A 904 2.79 22.67 -12.51
N PRO A 905 2.99 23.95 -12.14
CA PRO A 905 2.23 24.60 -11.08
C PRO A 905 0.73 24.59 -11.35
N VAL A 906 -0.05 24.36 -10.29
CA VAL A 906 -1.50 24.48 -10.35
C VAL A 906 -2.06 25.34 -9.22
N ILE A 907 -2.98 26.24 -9.59
CA ILE A 907 -3.61 27.21 -8.69
C ILE A 907 -5.08 26.80 -8.49
N CYS A 908 -5.53 26.69 -7.24
CA CYS A 908 -6.96 26.64 -6.91
C CYS A 908 -7.46 28.06 -6.60
N ALA A 909 -8.54 28.48 -7.25
CA ALA A 909 -8.97 29.88 -7.24
C ALA A 909 -10.47 30.07 -7.07
N THR A 910 -10.82 31.26 -6.60
CA THR A 910 -12.17 31.84 -6.49
C THR A 910 -13.02 31.29 -5.33
N GLN A 911 -13.61 32.18 -4.54
CA GLN A 911 -14.52 31.90 -3.42
C GLN A 911 -13.96 30.95 -2.35
N MET A 912 -12.63 30.94 -2.15
CA MET A 912 -12.02 30.07 -1.15
C MET A 912 -12.38 30.49 0.28
N LEU A 913 -12.44 31.80 0.55
CA LEU A 913 -12.81 32.38 1.84
C LEU A 913 -13.86 33.51 1.67
N GLU A 914 -14.81 33.35 0.74
CA GLU A 914 -15.69 34.42 0.26
C GLU A 914 -16.42 35.19 1.39
N SER A 915 -16.90 34.50 2.43
CA SER A 915 -17.58 35.14 3.57
C SER A 915 -16.69 36.15 4.29
N MET A 916 -15.36 36.03 4.18
CA MET A 916 -14.40 36.95 4.79
C MET A 916 -14.33 38.33 4.11
N VAL A 917 -15.02 38.52 2.98
CA VAL A 917 -15.28 39.85 2.42
C VAL A 917 -16.01 40.72 3.43
N ALA A 918 -17.04 40.17 4.10
CA ALA A 918 -17.89 40.90 5.03
C ALA A 918 -17.65 40.51 6.50
N HIS A 919 -17.04 39.36 6.77
CA HIS A 919 -16.89 38.81 8.12
C HIS A 919 -15.43 38.56 8.53
N PRO A 920 -15.08 38.67 9.81
CA PRO A 920 -13.69 38.50 10.25
C PRO A 920 -13.24 37.04 10.39
N ARG A 921 -14.12 36.06 10.15
CA ARG A 921 -13.85 34.62 10.23
C ARG A 921 -14.53 33.89 9.08
N PRO A 922 -13.93 32.81 8.55
CA PRO A 922 -14.54 32.04 7.48
C PRO A 922 -15.62 31.09 7.99
N THR A 923 -16.42 30.57 7.06
CA THR A 923 -17.28 29.41 7.30
C THR A 923 -16.46 28.13 7.44
N ARG A 924 -17.07 27.05 7.93
CA ARG A 924 -16.40 25.74 8.00
C ARG A 924 -16.16 25.13 6.62
N ALA A 925 -17.06 25.40 5.68
CA ALA A 925 -16.94 24.95 4.29
C ALA A 925 -15.72 25.60 3.62
N GLU A 926 -15.53 26.90 3.80
CA GLU A 926 -14.37 27.65 3.29
C GLU A 926 -13.05 27.15 3.87
N SER A 927 -12.99 26.90 5.19
CA SER A 927 -11.78 26.31 5.79
C SER A 927 -11.48 24.91 5.25
N SER A 928 -12.51 24.08 5.08
CA SER A 928 -12.38 22.75 4.48
C SER A 928 -11.96 22.81 3.00
N ASP A 929 -12.47 23.78 2.26
CA ASP A 929 -12.16 23.96 0.84
C ASP A 929 -10.68 24.29 0.63
N VAL A 930 -10.15 25.25 1.39
CA VAL A 930 -8.71 25.59 1.38
C VAL A 930 -7.87 24.37 1.77
N ALA A 931 -8.21 23.67 2.85
CA ALA A 931 -7.46 22.50 3.28
C ALA A 931 -7.45 21.39 2.21
N ASN A 932 -8.60 21.11 1.60
CA ASN A 932 -8.70 20.08 0.57
C ASN A 932 -7.97 20.47 -0.73
N ALA A 933 -7.95 21.75 -1.12
CA ALA A 933 -7.16 22.20 -2.27
C ALA A 933 -5.66 21.92 -2.06
N VAL A 934 -5.16 22.15 -0.83
CA VAL A 934 -3.77 21.83 -0.45
C VAL A 934 -3.53 20.32 -0.43
N LEU A 935 -4.43 19.54 0.17
CA LEU A 935 -4.34 18.07 0.22
C LEU A 935 -4.42 17.40 -1.16
N ASP A 936 -5.20 17.97 -2.08
CA ASP A 936 -5.26 17.57 -3.49
C ASP A 936 -3.92 17.80 -4.20
N GLY A 937 -3.11 18.74 -3.69
CA GLY A 937 -1.75 19.02 -4.13
C GLY A 937 -1.58 20.37 -4.84
N ALA A 938 -2.50 21.32 -4.68
CA ALA A 938 -2.37 22.65 -5.26
C ALA A 938 -1.06 23.35 -4.83
N ASP A 939 -0.37 23.96 -5.79
CA ASP A 939 0.85 24.73 -5.51
C ASP A 939 0.55 26.09 -4.90
N CYS A 940 -0.57 26.68 -5.35
CA CYS A 940 -1.05 27.96 -4.86
C CYS A 940 -2.55 27.92 -4.58
N VAL A 941 -2.96 28.75 -3.63
CA VAL A 941 -4.35 29.10 -3.33
C VAL A 941 -4.54 30.60 -3.52
N MET A 942 -5.73 31.02 -3.93
CA MET A 942 -5.97 32.41 -4.35
C MET A 942 -7.17 33.07 -3.66
N LEU A 943 -6.96 34.30 -3.22
CA LEU A 943 -7.99 35.23 -2.75
C LEU A 943 -8.32 36.25 -3.85
N SER A 944 -9.62 36.48 -4.04
CA SER A 944 -10.19 37.37 -5.05
C SER A 944 -10.85 38.59 -4.39
N GLY A 945 -12.15 38.54 -4.15
CA GLY A 945 -12.88 39.65 -3.53
C GLY A 945 -12.43 39.93 -2.10
N GLU A 946 -12.01 38.87 -1.39
CA GLU A 946 -11.60 38.89 0.02
C GLU A 946 -10.46 39.89 0.27
N THR A 947 -9.52 40.01 -0.66
CA THR A 947 -8.39 40.94 -0.56
C THR A 947 -8.54 42.18 -1.41
N ALA A 948 -9.29 42.13 -2.52
CA ALA A 948 -9.43 43.27 -3.41
C ALA A 948 -10.38 44.34 -2.86
N LYS A 949 -11.52 43.92 -2.31
CA LYS A 949 -12.61 44.79 -1.84
C LYS A 949 -13.12 44.47 -0.42
N GLY A 950 -12.68 43.35 0.16
CA GLY A 950 -13.13 42.91 1.48
C GLY A 950 -12.74 43.84 2.63
N LEU A 951 -13.50 43.77 3.71
CA LEU A 951 -13.27 44.52 4.95
C LEU A 951 -12.08 43.97 5.76
N PHE A 952 -11.70 42.71 5.54
CA PHE A 952 -10.70 42.00 6.34
C PHE A 952 -9.55 41.37 5.51
N PRO A 953 -8.90 42.11 4.59
CA PRO A 953 -7.95 41.55 3.63
C PRO A 953 -6.75 40.85 4.31
N VAL A 954 -6.19 41.46 5.36
CA VAL A 954 -5.04 40.90 6.10
C VAL A 954 -5.42 39.64 6.89
N LYS A 955 -6.63 39.62 7.48
CA LYS A 955 -7.11 38.45 8.22
C LYS A 955 -7.41 37.28 7.28
N ALA A 956 -7.93 37.55 6.08
CA ALA A 956 -8.13 36.52 5.06
C ALA A 956 -6.80 35.87 4.65
N VAL A 957 -5.75 36.67 4.44
CA VAL A 957 -4.39 36.14 4.16
C VAL A 957 -3.85 35.32 5.34
N ALA A 958 -3.98 35.82 6.57
CA ALA A 958 -3.50 35.09 7.76
C ALA A 958 -4.27 33.77 8.00
N MET A 959 -5.58 33.75 7.72
CA MET A 959 -6.40 32.54 7.80
C MET A 959 -5.98 31.52 6.74
N MET A 960 -5.84 31.96 5.49
CA MET A 960 -5.33 31.12 4.40
C MET A 960 -3.96 30.53 4.74
N HIS A 961 -3.04 31.34 5.27
CA HIS A 961 -1.71 30.89 5.72
C HIS A 961 -1.80 29.80 6.79
N SER A 962 -2.67 29.98 7.79
CA SER A 962 -2.82 29.03 8.90
C SER A 962 -3.39 27.69 8.41
N ILE A 963 -4.44 27.73 7.59
CA ILE A 963 -5.06 26.50 7.03
C ILE A 963 -4.06 25.75 6.13
N CYS A 964 -3.29 26.46 5.29
CA CYS A 964 -2.28 25.82 4.45
C CYS A 964 -1.24 25.07 5.27
N ARG A 965 -0.71 25.66 6.36
CA ARG A 965 0.29 25.00 7.23
C ARG A 965 -0.24 23.71 7.86
N GLU A 966 -1.48 23.74 8.35
CA GLU A 966 -2.12 22.55 8.93
C GLU A 966 -2.34 21.46 7.87
N ALA A 967 -2.89 21.83 6.71
CA ALA A 967 -3.14 20.90 5.62
C ALA A 967 -1.83 20.30 5.08
N GLU A 968 -0.75 21.09 4.99
CA GLU A 968 0.57 20.61 4.58
C GLU A 968 1.14 19.55 5.53
N ALA A 969 0.97 19.73 6.85
CA ALA A 969 1.38 18.74 7.84
C ALA A 969 0.55 17.45 7.74
N ALA A 970 -0.74 17.57 7.38
CA ALA A 970 -1.66 16.45 7.19
C ALA A 970 -1.50 15.71 5.85
N ILE A 971 -0.57 16.07 4.97
CA ILE A 971 -0.34 15.32 3.72
C ILE A 971 0.33 13.97 4.01
N PHE A 972 -0.21 12.90 3.43
CA PHE A 972 0.39 11.57 3.48
C PHE A 972 1.54 11.42 2.47
N HIS A 973 2.68 12.04 2.80
CA HIS A 973 3.84 12.17 1.91
C HIS A 973 4.41 10.83 1.43
N GLN A 974 4.34 9.77 2.24
CA GLN A 974 4.85 8.44 1.86
C GLN A 974 4.16 7.92 0.60
N GLN A 975 2.83 8.01 0.54
CA GLN A 975 2.07 7.61 -0.63
C GLN A 975 2.29 8.58 -1.80
N LEU A 976 2.16 9.89 -1.56
CA LEU A 976 2.26 10.91 -2.60
C LEU A 976 3.61 10.86 -3.35
N PHE A 977 4.71 10.78 -2.60
CA PHE A 977 6.05 10.74 -3.20
C PHE A 977 6.29 9.44 -3.97
N GLU A 978 5.81 8.31 -3.47
CA GLU A 978 5.90 7.03 -4.16
C GLU A 978 5.10 7.04 -5.48
N GLU A 979 3.88 7.57 -5.48
CA GLU A 979 3.05 7.71 -6.69
C GLU A 979 3.71 8.60 -7.73
N LEU A 980 4.20 9.78 -7.34
CA LEU A 980 4.91 10.71 -8.25
C LEU A 980 6.15 10.05 -8.86
N ARG A 981 6.95 9.34 -8.07
CA ARG A 981 8.12 8.61 -8.57
C ARG A 981 7.77 7.52 -9.58
N ARG A 982 6.65 6.82 -9.39
CA ARG A 982 6.21 5.74 -10.28
C ARG A 982 5.63 6.27 -11.59
N LEU A 983 5.01 7.46 -11.56
CA LEU A 983 4.44 8.10 -12.74
C LEU A 983 5.49 8.82 -13.60
N THR A 984 6.62 9.23 -13.03
CA THR A 984 7.71 9.83 -13.80
C THR A 984 8.43 8.77 -14.67
N PRO A 985 8.57 8.98 -15.99
CA PRO A 985 9.39 8.13 -16.84
C PRO A 985 10.84 8.05 -16.36
N LEU A 986 11.54 6.95 -16.67
CA LEU A 986 12.98 6.89 -16.43
C LEU A 986 13.68 8.00 -17.22
N SER A 987 14.46 8.81 -16.52
CA SER A 987 15.11 10.02 -17.06
C SER A 987 16.63 9.88 -17.01
N SER A 988 17.29 10.29 -18.09
CA SER A 988 18.76 10.44 -18.14
C SER A 988 19.22 11.85 -17.79
N ASP A 989 18.29 12.77 -17.46
CA ASP A 989 18.61 14.12 -17.01
C ASP A 989 19.23 14.09 -15.60
N PRO A 990 20.53 14.44 -15.43
CA PRO A 990 21.18 14.41 -14.13
C PRO A 990 20.52 15.32 -13.10
N THR A 991 19.88 16.42 -13.55
CA THR A 991 19.19 17.35 -12.64
C THR A 991 17.98 16.69 -12.01
N GLU A 992 17.19 15.97 -12.80
CA GLU A 992 16.00 15.26 -12.31
C GLU A 992 16.37 14.08 -11.42
N VAL A 993 17.38 13.29 -11.79
CA VAL A 993 17.91 12.20 -10.95
C VAL A 993 18.38 12.74 -9.60
N THR A 994 19.11 13.86 -9.60
CA THR A 994 19.57 14.52 -8.37
C THR A 994 18.41 15.04 -7.54
N ALA A 995 17.37 15.62 -8.17
CA ALA A 995 16.20 16.11 -7.47
C ALA A 995 15.43 14.99 -6.74
N ILE A 996 15.20 13.84 -7.41
CA ILE A 996 14.56 12.66 -6.77
C ILE A 996 15.40 12.19 -5.59
N GLY A 997 16.72 12.04 -5.79
CA GLY A 997 17.64 11.60 -4.74
C GLY A 997 17.69 12.55 -3.54
N ALA A 998 17.62 13.86 -3.78
CA ALA A 998 17.59 14.88 -2.74
C ALA A 998 16.29 14.84 -1.94
N VAL A 999 15.13 14.68 -2.60
CA VAL A 999 13.85 14.58 -1.92
C VAL A 999 13.74 13.27 -1.11
N GLU A 1000 14.17 12.14 -1.67
CA GLU A 1000 14.27 10.87 -0.92
C GLU A 1000 15.15 11.03 0.32
N SER A 1001 16.33 11.63 0.16
CA SER A 1001 17.26 11.86 1.27
C SER A 1001 16.64 12.77 2.34
N SER A 1002 15.88 13.80 1.93
CA SER A 1002 15.19 14.71 2.85
C SER A 1002 14.17 14.00 3.72
N PHE A 1003 13.41 13.03 3.17
CA PHE A 1003 12.51 12.19 3.96
C PHE A 1003 13.29 11.27 4.89
N LYS A 1004 14.39 10.68 4.40
CA LYS A 1004 15.15 9.68 5.15
C LYS A 1004 15.82 10.22 6.41
N CYS A 1005 16.31 11.46 6.38
CA CYS A 1005 16.93 12.12 7.53
C CYS A 1005 16.02 13.15 8.22
N CYS A 1006 14.75 13.27 7.80
CA CYS A 1006 13.82 14.31 8.25
C CYS A 1006 14.47 15.70 8.21
N ALA A 1007 15.00 16.07 7.04
CA ALA A 1007 15.77 17.30 6.87
C ALA A 1007 14.96 18.56 7.25
N GLY A 1008 15.63 19.55 7.83
CA GLY A 1008 15.06 20.86 8.11
C GLY A 1008 14.71 21.65 6.85
N ALA A 1009 15.49 21.46 5.78
CA ALA A 1009 15.29 22.06 4.47
C ALA A 1009 16.10 21.36 3.36
N ILE A 1010 15.73 21.66 2.11
CA ILE A 1010 16.61 21.47 0.95
C ILE A 1010 17.08 22.85 0.50
N ILE A 1011 18.39 23.10 0.51
CA ILE A 1011 18.99 24.33 -0.03
C ILE A 1011 19.44 24.05 -1.46
N VAL A 1012 18.93 24.80 -2.42
CA VAL A 1012 19.26 24.63 -3.84
C VAL A 1012 19.78 25.93 -4.43
N LEU A 1013 20.90 25.84 -5.15
CA LEU A 1013 21.41 26.96 -5.95
C LEU A 1013 20.82 26.89 -7.36
N THR A 1014 20.16 27.95 -7.81
CA THR A 1014 19.51 27.94 -9.13
C THR A 1014 19.58 29.28 -9.85
N SER A 1015 19.90 29.25 -11.14
CA SER A 1015 19.95 30.45 -11.99
C SER A 1015 18.66 30.65 -12.80
N SER A 1016 18.04 29.55 -13.26
CA SER A 1016 16.83 29.52 -14.09
C SER A 1016 15.57 29.09 -13.34
N GLY A 1017 15.70 28.59 -12.10
CA GLY A 1017 14.59 28.03 -11.32
C GLY A 1017 14.33 26.54 -11.56
N ARG A 1018 14.83 25.96 -12.65
CA ARG A 1018 14.57 24.57 -13.05
C ARG A 1018 14.89 23.54 -11.96
N ALA A 1019 16.02 23.68 -11.26
CA ALA A 1019 16.40 22.75 -10.20
C ALA A 1019 15.43 22.81 -9.00
N ALA A 1020 15.01 24.02 -8.61
CA ALA A 1020 14.01 24.20 -7.54
C ALA A 1020 12.64 23.65 -7.97
N HIS A 1021 12.28 23.82 -9.24
CA HIS A 1021 11.06 23.28 -9.83
C HIS A 1021 11.05 21.75 -9.80
N LEU A 1022 12.13 21.09 -10.22
CA LEU A 1022 12.23 19.63 -10.17
C LEU A 1022 12.19 19.10 -8.73
N LEU A 1023 12.79 19.80 -7.76
CA LEU A 1023 12.64 19.44 -6.34
C LEU A 1023 11.19 19.58 -5.86
N SER A 1024 10.53 20.68 -6.22
CA SER A 1024 9.13 20.97 -5.87
C SER A 1024 8.17 19.92 -6.43
N ARG A 1025 8.41 19.43 -7.67
CA ARG A 1025 7.62 18.38 -8.33
C ARG A 1025 7.46 17.13 -7.46
N TYR A 1026 8.49 16.73 -6.72
CA TYR A 1026 8.47 15.54 -5.87
C TYR A 1026 7.94 15.79 -4.44
N ARG A 1027 7.42 17.00 -4.19
CA ARG A 1027 6.64 17.37 -2.99
C ARG A 1027 7.33 17.00 -1.66
N PRO A 1028 8.58 17.43 -1.40
CA PRO A 1028 9.21 17.25 -0.09
C PRO A 1028 8.36 17.90 1.01
N ARG A 1029 8.46 17.35 2.23
CA ARG A 1029 7.82 17.95 3.42
C ARG A 1029 8.53 19.24 3.85
N CYS A 1030 9.85 19.20 3.89
CA CYS A 1030 10.67 20.35 4.28
C CYS A 1030 10.68 21.44 3.19
N PRO A 1031 10.85 22.72 3.57
CA PRO A 1031 10.97 23.80 2.60
C PRO A 1031 12.21 23.65 1.71
N ILE A 1032 12.10 24.13 0.47
CA ILE A 1032 13.17 24.23 -0.51
C ILE A 1032 13.65 25.69 -0.54
N ILE A 1033 14.79 26.00 0.08
CA ILE A 1033 15.39 27.33 0.03
C ILE A 1033 16.12 27.48 -1.30
N ALA A 1034 15.51 28.21 -2.24
CA ALA A 1034 16.06 28.41 -3.58
C ALA A 1034 16.87 29.71 -3.65
N VAL A 1035 18.20 29.59 -3.62
CA VAL A 1035 19.12 30.72 -3.69
C VAL A 1035 19.41 31.06 -5.15
N THR A 1036 19.08 32.30 -5.53
CA THR A 1036 19.30 32.80 -6.89
C THR A 1036 19.78 34.24 -6.88
N ARG A 1037 20.49 34.63 -7.94
CA ARG A 1037 20.84 36.04 -8.21
C ARG A 1037 19.83 36.74 -9.12
N THR A 1038 18.93 35.99 -9.75
CA THR A 1038 17.99 36.51 -10.75
C THR A 1038 16.67 36.92 -10.08
N PRO A 1039 16.34 38.22 -9.98
CA PRO A 1039 15.15 38.67 -9.25
C PRO A 1039 13.85 38.13 -9.82
N GLN A 1040 13.73 38.01 -11.14
CA GLN A 1040 12.53 37.46 -11.79
C GLN A 1040 12.35 35.98 -11.46
N VAL A 1041 13.43 35.18 -11.45
CA VAL A 1041 13.37 33.76 -11.06
C VAL A 1041 12.97 33.62 -9.60
N ALA A 1042 13.48 34.48 -8.70
CA ALA A 1042 13.07 34.49 -7.30
C ALA A 1042 11.55 34.74 -7.16
N ARG A 1043 11.01 35.71 -7.91
CA ARG A 1043 9.57 36.01 -7.91
C ARG A 1043 8.75 34.88 -8.56
N GLN A 1044 9.12 34.39 -9.74
CA GLN A 1044 8.41 33.31 -10.42
C GLN A 1044 8.42 31.98 -9.64
N SER A 1045 9.46 31.72 -8.86
CA SER A 1045 9.55 30.53 -8.01
C SER A 1045 8.48 30.50 -6.91
N GLN A 1046 7.81 31.62 -6.63
CA GLN A 1046 6.64 31.64 -5.74
C GLN A 1046 5.48 30.77 -6.25
N LEU A 1047 5.45 30.39 -7.54
CA LEU A 1047 4.45 29.45 -8.08
C LEU A 1047 4.68 28.00 -7.64
N LEU A 1048 5.86 27.67 -7.11
CA LEU A 1048 6.29 26.29 -6.86
C LEU A 1048 6.07 25.93 -5.39
N ARG A 1049 5.28 24.88 -5.11
CA ARG A 1049 5.06 24.44 -3.73
C ARG A 1049 6.37 24.10 -3.03
N GLY A 1050 6.51 24.58 -1.81
CA GLY A 1050 7.65 24.32 -0.95
C GLY A 1050 8.86 25.19 -1.26
N VAL A 1051 8.88 25.90 -2.39
CA VAL A 1051 10.01 26.77 -2.71
C VAL A 1051 9.91 28.08 -1.94
N PHE A 1052 10.91 28.32 -1.10
CA PHE A 1052 11.15 29.59 -0.44
C PHE A 1052 12.30 30.31 -1.18
N PRO A 1053 11.98 31.21 -2.12
CA PRO A 1053 13.01 31.85 -2.94
C PRO A 1053 13.75 32.94 -2.16
N VAL A 1054 15.07 32.98 -2.33
CA VAL A 1054 15.94 33.97 -1.68
C VAL A 1054 16.87 34.62 -2.71
N LEU A 1055 16.97 35.94 -2.64
CA LEU A 1055 17.75 36.74 -3.58
C LEU A 1055 19.14 37.02 -3.00
N PHE A 1056 20.16 36.47 -3.63
CA PHE A 1056 21.56 36.69 -3.29
C PHE A 1056 22.12 37.85 -4.11
N HIS A 1057 22.40 38.97 -3.45
CA HIS A 1057 22.89 40.20 -4.09
C HIS A 1057 24.39 40.21 -4.40
N PRO A 1058 25.29 39.62 -3.57
CA PRO A 1058 26.72 39.69 -3.84
C PRO A 1058 27.10 39.13 -5.22
N LEU A 1059 28.05 39.81 -5.88
CA LEU A 1059 28.58 39.43 -7.18
C LEU A 1059 29.27 38.04 -7.11
N PRO A 1060 29.41 37.33 -8.25
CA PRO A 1060 30.13 36.06 -8.28
C PRO A 1060 31.56 36.19 -7.74
N ALA A 1061 31.94 35.35 -6.77
CA ALA A 1061 33.32 35.26 -6.32
C ALA A 1061 34.20 34.68 -7.45
N PRO A 1062 35.50 35.07 -7.53
CA PRO A 1062 36.39 34.60 -8.60
C PRO A 1062 36.62 33.09 -8.56
N VAL A 1063 36.55 32.48 -7.37
CA VAL A 1063 36.64 31.03 -7.16
C VAL A 1063 35.24 30.46 -7.05
N TRP A 1064 34.89 29.51 -7.92
CA TRP A 1064 33.55 28.92 -7.97
C TRP A 1064 33.14 28.22 -6.67
N ALA A 1065 34.07 27.52 -6.02
CA ALA A 1065 33.80 26.83 -4.74
C ALA A 1065 33.40 27.83 -3.66
N ASP A 1066 34.17 28.92 -3.49
CA ASP A 1066 33.86 29.99 -2.54
C ASP A 1066 32.51 30.65 -2.86
N ASP A 1067 32.21 30.86 -4.15
CA ASP A 1067 30.91 31.41 -4.57
C ASP A 1067 29.73 30.49 -4.25
N VAL A 1068 29.91 29.18 -4.37
CA VAL A 1068 28.93 28.18 -3.99
C VAL A 1068 28.72 28.20 -2.48
N ASP A 1069 29.80 28.16 -1.70
CA ASP A 1069 29.74 28.11 -0.24
C ASP A 1069 29.15 29.41 0.34
N ASN A 1070 29.48 30.58 -0.20
CA ASN A 1070 28.85 31.85 0.18
C ASN A 1070 27.32 31.82 0.01
N ARG A 1071 26.83 31.26 -1.10
CA ARG A 1071 25.40 31.15 -1.37
C ARG A 1071 24.71 30.09 -0.50
N VAL A 1072 25.39 28.96 -0.24
CA VAL A 1072 24.88 27.92 0.67
C VAL A 1072 24.79 28.47 2.08
N ASN A 1073 25.83 29.15 2.58
CA ASN A 1073 25.84 29.79 3.90
C ASN A 1073 24.72 30.84 4.03
N PHE A 1074 24.50 31.64 2.99
CA PHE A 1074 23.35 32.56 2.98
C PHE A 1074 22.01 31.83 3.10
N GLY A 1075 21.85 30.69 2.42
CA GLY A 1075 20.68 29.81 2.59
C GLY A 1075 20.55 29.26 4.02
N MET A 1076 21.66 28.87 4.65
CA MET A 1076 21.69 28.43 6.05
C MET A 1076 21.26 29.55 7.00
N ASP A 1077 21.79 30.76 6.81
CA ASP A 1077 21.50 31.91 7.66
C ASP A 1077 20.04 32.34 7.57
N ILE A 1078 19.46 32.31 6.37
CA ILE A 1078 18.02 32.54 6.20
C ILE A 1078 17.20 31.47 6.92
N GLY A 1079 17.53 30.19 6.74
CA GLY A 1079 16.76 29.12 7.39
C GLY A 1079 16.81 29.20 8.92
N LYS A 1080 17.96 29.57 9.50
CA LYS A 1080 18.08 29.87 10.95
C LYS A 1080 17.25 31.09 11.34
N ALA A 1081 17.40 32.22 10.65
CA ALA A 1081 16.68 33.46 10.95
C ALA A 1081 15.16 33.33 10.84
N ARG A 1082 14.68 32.48 9.91
CA ARG A 1082 13.25 32.20 9.71
C ARG A 1082 12.71 31.10 10.63
N GLY A 1083 13.56 30.43 11.40
CA GLY A 1083 13.16 29.32 12.28
C GLY A 1083 12.71 28.08 11.52
N PHE A 1084 13.27 27.82 10.33
CA PHE A 1084 13.03 26.57 9.58
C PHE A 1084 13.83 25.40 10.16
N PHE A 1085 15.03 25.68 10.67
CA PHE A 1085 15.93 24.73 11.31
C PHE A 1085 16.88 25.44 12.27
N LYS A 1086 17.56 24.67 13.14
CA LYS A 1086 18.57 25.15 14.11
C LYS A 1086 19.94 24.52 13.82
N THR A 1087 20.99 25.06 14.45
CA THR A 1087 22.32 24.44 14.46
C THR A 1087 22.22 22.99 14.94
N GLY A 1088 22.90 22.09 14.24
CA GLY A 1088 22.86 20.63 14.46
C GLY A 1088 21.81 19.88 13.65
N ASP A 1089 20.77 20.55 13.11
CA ASP A 1089 19.80 19.89 12.24
C ASP A 1089 20.42 19.49 10.90
N MET A 1090 19.86 18.47 10.25
CA MET A 1090 20.32 18.04 8.93
C MET A 1090 19.60 18.82 7.83
N VAL A 1091 20.34 19.23 6.80
CA VAL A 1091 19.79 19.80 5.57
C VAL A 1091 20.42 19.15 4.34
N ILE A 1092 19.68 19.17 3.23
CA ILE A 1092 20.18 18.68 1.94
C ILE A 1092 20.59 19.88 1.11
N VAL A 1093 21.82 19.88 0.60
CA VAL A 1093 22.36 20.94 -0.26
C VAL A 1093 22.50 20.41 -1.69
N VAL A 1094 21.87 21.09 -2.64
CA VAL A 1094 21.85 20.74 -4.06
C VAL A 1094 22.55 21.81 -4.88
N THR A 1095 23.64 21.45 -5.56
CA THR A 1095 24.52 22.35 -6.32
C THR A 1095 24.90 21.77 -7.68
N GLY A 1096 25.58 22.58 -8.50
CA GLY A 1096 26.18 22.14 -9.76
C GLY A 1096 27.71 22.08 -9.69
N TRP A 1097 28.30 21.19 -10.48
CA TRP A 1097 29.76 21.02 -10.52
C TRP A 1097 30.50 22.19 -11.20
N ILE A 1098 29.84 22.93 -12.11
CA ILE A 1098 30.38 24.12 -12.79
C ILE A 1098 29.41 25.31 -12.77
N PRO A 1099 29.92 26.54 -13.00
CA PRO A 1099 29.08 27.71 -13.22
C PRO A 1099 28.10 27.55 -14.39
N GLY A 1100 27.00 28.31 -14.34
CA GLY A 1100 25.99 28.35 -15.40
C GLY A 1100 24.71 27.54 -15.10
N SER A 1101 23.78 27.53 -16.05
CA SER A 1101 22.49 26.82 -15.94
C SER A 1101 22.60 25.41 -16.51
N GLY A 1102 21.87 24.44 -15.95
CA GLY A 1102 21.73 23.09 -16.51
C GLY A 1102 22.72 22.04 -16.01
N HIS A 1103 23.59 22.37 -15.05
CA HIS A 1103 24.66 21.49 -14.56
C HIS A 1103 24.46 21.02 -13.12
N THR A 1104 23.23 21.02 -12.61
CA THR A 1104 22.93 20.58 -11.24
C THR A 1104 23.03 19.05 -11.14
N ASN A 1105 24.00 18.57 -10.35
CA ASN A 1105 24.29 17.14 -10.22
C ASN A 1105 24.97 16.74 -8.90
N ILE A 1106 25.12 17.67 -7.95
CA ILE A 1106 25.75 17.42 -6.65
C ILE A 1106 24.70 17.54 -5.56
N MET A 1107 24.61 16.51 -4.73
CA MET A 1107 23.79 16.49 -3.51
C MET A 1107 24.69 16.20 -2.31
N ARG A 1108 24.59 17.01 -1.26
CA ARG A 1108 25.30 16.83 0.02
C ARG A 1108 24.27 16.82 1.16
N ALA A 1109 24.40 15.88 2.09
CA ALA A 1109 23.69 15.96 3.37
C ALA A 1109 24.66 16.55 4.40
N VAL A 1110 24.31 17.68 5.00
CA VAL A 1110 25.19 18.42 5.92
C VAL A 1110 24.42 18.81 7.19
N SER A 1111 25.13 18.89 8.31
CA SER A 1111 24.59 19.48 9.53
C SER A 1111 24.69 21.00 9.45
N VAL A 1112 23.66 21.68 9.92
CA VAL A 1112 23.63 23.15 10.02
C VAL A 1112 24.71 23.58 11.03
N PRO A 1113 25.62 24.49 10.65
CA PRO A 1113 26.71 24.95 11.51
C PRO A 1113 26.25 25.79 12.70
#